data_AF-A0A1V2PAS5-F1
#
_entry.id   AF-A0A1V2PAS5-F1
#
_cell.length_a   1.000
_cell.length_b   1.000
_cell.length_c   1.000
_cell.angle_alpha   90.00
_cell.angle_beta   90.00
_cell.angle_gamma   90.00
#
_symmetry.space_group_name_H-M   'P 1'
#
loop_
_entity.id
_entity.type
_entity.pdbx_description
1 polymer ?
#
loop_
_entity_poly.entity_id
_entity_poly.type
_entity_poly.pdbx_seq_one_letter_code
_entity_poly.pdbx_strand_id
1 'polypeptide(L)'
;MVEIAWGADIHGDDALWTWTDVTGDLRDEPAMSIEYGRADEASTTQPASCTMTLDNRAANYSLGGASPNWPNVKKNVPLRVRIDPNGVGFQTVFQGNVTGFTPAWDSITGRIPVVDVLANGSLRRLLQGFEVERSAPRRFYTQRVNIPPIVYYALDEGPLASSAKATVGTGEAFIDPVFLSTSGDATLKYFGQGKLAPWLPEGLSLNKFAILKAPVPATPKTTEWWFLDLLVSFAEGDPVDGLFSSVSSLEGGESGWGARMDAFHKEVTVIGYVPGAGPVDLATASTSVLFDGDVHHVRFWVHQTAPGGTPTVNIDMWVDDTFVTGGYIASQTIRHPDGIILFATENAARYFGHLGFWNNISWAPFGGDPAYYTLGAVGETAIDRIERLCLENAIPLTVIGDTGNTDDTSLMGPQSKDGLVPLLRQCETVEQGVLFDGLTNGLTYVCRATRENAVASLTIDVGGKELFPPFGPTHDDARVVNKATASRAYGGEYTHEDVTGPQGTAVIGTYDTSITVHGTELGRIEDYAGWLVNLGTVEGYRFPTVTVNLSATPHLAAQVLALRPGSRIDLINVDQVFTTLGTSTISLFVEGVQMSLNPHQWLVTFQCSPFDPWRVIVLAATTGDTDPNLCHLQTDGARTTTTVAVNATSFAVETTAGPVWTTAADDFPFHILVGGVKVRVTGITGAASPQTFTTDPMPIAVPIHSQVEVWQPPVLRL
;
A
#
# COMPACT_ATOMS: atom_id res chain seq x y z
N MET A 1 29.40 -1.97 -17.52
CA MET A 1 29.68 -3.36 -17.14
C MET A 1 28.37 -4.12 -17.06
N VAL A 2 28.30 -5.29 -17.67
CA VAL A 2 27.14 -6.20 -17.67
C VAL A 2 27.56 -7.49 -16.98
N GLU A 3 26.78 -7.92 -15.99
CA GLU A 3 27.11 -9.10 -15.20
C GLU A 3 25.91 -10.04 -15.08
N ILE A 4 26.18 -11.35 -15.09
CA ILE A 4 25.17 -12.41 -14.90
C ILE A 4 25.57 -13.29 -13.72
N ALA A 5 24.61 -13.59 -12.84
CA ALA A 5 24.82 -14.48 -11.70
C ALA A 5 24.33 -15.90 -12.00
N TRP A 6 25.19 -16.72 -12.61
CA TRP A 6 24.86 -18.09 -13.00
C TRP A 6 24.57 -18.97 -11.78
N GLY A 7 23.41 -19.63 -11.77
CA GLY A 7 23.04 -20.59 -10.73
C GLY A 7 22.61 -19.97 -9.39
N ALA A 8 22.45 -18.65 -9.33
CA ALA A 8 21.99 -17.96 -8.13
C ALA A 8 20.59 -18.41 -7.68
N ASP A 9 20.40 -18.47 -6.37
CA ASP A 9 19.08 -18.60 -5.75
C ASP A 9 18.42 -17.23 -5.70
N ILE A 10 17.36 -17.04 -6.49
CA ILE A 10 16.61 -15.78 -6.59
C ILE A 10 15.81 -15.45 -5.34
N HIS A 11 15.64 -16.41 -4.43
CA HIS A 11 14.98 -16.22 -3.13
C HIS A 11 16.00 -16.02 -2.00
N GLY A 12 17.29 -16.19 -2.27
CA GLY A 12 18.37 -15.98 -1.33
C GLY A 12 18.87 -14.53 -1.32
N ASP A 13 19.77 -14.26 -0.37
CA ASP A 13 20.48 -12.98 -0.26
C ASP A 13 21.36 -12.74 -1.52
N ASP A 14 21.18 -11.60 -2.19
CA ASP A 14 21.92 -11.26 -3.41
C ASP A 14 23.37 -10.88 -3.13
N ALA A 15 23.72 -10.57 -1.88
CA ALA A 15 25.11 -10.39 -1.46
C ALA A 15 25.93 -11.68 -1.62
N LEU A 16 25.28 -12.85 -1.67
CA LEU A 16 25.92 -14.16 -1.85
C LEU A 16 26.05 -14.57 -3.32
N TRP A 17 25.50 -13.80 -4.25
CA TRP A 17 25.54 -14.16 -5.67
C TRP A 17 26.92 -13.96 -6.27
N THR A 18 27.38 -14.95 -7.04
CA THR A 18 28.63 -14.87 -7.80
C THR A 18 28.36 -14.28 -9.18
N TRP A 19 28.88 -13.09 -9.44
CA TRP A 19 28.69 -12.36 -10.69
C TRP A 19 29.80 -12.65 -11.70
N THR A 20 29.41 -12.94 -12.94
CA THR A 20 30.32 -13.11 -14.07
C THR A 20 30.17 -11.92 -15.01
N ASP A 21 31.27 -11.20 -15.28
CA ASP A 21 31.31 -10.11 -16.25
C ASP A 21 31.21 -10.66 -17.67
N VAL A 22 30.22 -10.17 -18.42
CA VAL A 22 29.94 -10.50 -19.83
C VAL A 22 30.02 -9.28 -20.73
N THR A 23 30.57 -8.16 -20.24
CA THR A 23 30.65 -6.89 -20.99
C THR A 23 31.37 -7.05 -22.33
N GLY A 24 32.36 -7.94 -22.41
CA GLY A 24 33.11 -8.21 -23.64
C GLY A 24 32.31 -8.86 -24.77
N ASP A 25 31.15 -9.45 -24.45
CA ASP A 25 30.25 -10.06 -25.43
C ASP A 25 29.14 -9.09 -25.88
N LEU A 26 29.00 -7.92 -25.25
CA LEU A 26 27.95 -6.95 -25.60
C LEU A 26 28.18 -6.42 -27.03
N ARG A 27 27.11 -6.46 -27.85
CA ARG A 27 27.12 -5.88 -29.20
C ARG A 27 26.80 -4.39 -29.14
N ASP A 28 27.43 -3.62 -30.02
CA ASP A 28 27.21 -2.17 -30.13
C ASP A 28 25.85 -1.83 -30.74
N GLU A 29 25.32 -2.73 -31.59
CA GLU A 29 24.06 -2.57 -32.31
C GLU A 29 23.25 -3.89 -32.27
N PRO A 30 21.95 -3.83 -31.93
CA PRO A 30 21.24 -2.65 -31.43
C PRO A 30 21.77 -2.17 -30.07
N ALA A 31 21.62 -0.87 -29.79
CA ALA A 31 21.96 -0.31 -28.49
C ALA A 31 21.20 -1.01 -27.35
N MET A 32 21.84 -1.10 -26.18
CA MET A 32 21.18 -1.57 -24.97
C MET A 32 20.08 -0.59 -24.57
N SER A 33 18.88 -1.10 -24.27
CA SER A 33 17.78 -0.30 -23.74
C SER A 33 17.47 -0.70 -22.31
N ILE A 34 17.24 0.28 -21.44
CA ILE A 34 16.80 0.10 -20.06
C ILE A 34 15.61 1.02 -19.81
N GLU A 35 14.55 0.50 -19.21
CA GLU A 35 13.34 1.25 -18.86
C GLU A 35 12.86 0.87 -17.45
N TYR A 36 12.51 1.86 -16.63
CA TYR A 36 11.88 1.65 -15.32
C TYR A 36 11.06 2.88 -14.87
N GLY A 37 10.16 2.69 -13.91
CA GLY A 37 9.24 3.73 -13.43
C GLY A 37 7.93 3.77 -14.20
N ARG A 38 7.29 4.94 -14.28
CA ARG A 38 6.03 5.17 -15.00
C ARG A 38 6.31 5.73 -16.39
N ALA A 39 5.71 5.12 -17.41
CA ALA A 39 5.56 5.75 -18.71
C ALA A 39 4.71 7.03 -18.61
N ASP A 40 4.77 7.86 -19.66
CA ASP A 40 3.89 9.03 -19.72
C ASP A 40 2.42 8.62 -19.63
N GLU A 41 1.61 9.44 -18.95
CA GLU A 41 0.18 9.20 -18.67
C GLU A 41 -0.18 7.92 -17.89
N ALA A 42 0.79 7.07 -17.54
CA ALA A 42 0.52 5.88 -16.74
C ALA A 42 0.25 6.22 -15.27
N SER A 43 -0.81 5.63 -14.71
CA SER A 43 -1.16 5.78 -13.29
C SER A 43 -0.32 4.93 -12.35
N THR A 44 0.34 3.88 -12.86
CA THR A 44 1.20 2.97 -12.08
C THR A 44 2.48 2.66 -12.84
N THR A 45 3.51 2.24 -12.11
CA THR A 45 4.80 1.86 -12.70
C THR A 45 4.69 0.54 -13.44
N GLN A 46 5.41 0.43 -14.55
CA GLN A 46 5.56 -0.80 -15.29
C GLN A 46 6.76 -1.59 -14.77
N PRO A 47 6.77 -2.93 -14.94
CA PRO A 47 7.97 -3.71 -14.65
C PRO A 47 9.16 -3.21 -15.44
N ALA A 48 10.27 -2.98 -14.75
CA ALA A 48 11.51 -2.59 -15.39
C ALA A 48 11.93 -3.60 -16.47
N SER A 49 12.58 -3.12 -17.51
CA SER A 49 13.08 -3.94 -18.60
C SER A 49 14.48 -3.53 -19.01
N CYS A 50 15.28 -4.51 -19.40
CA CYS A 50 16.57 -4.30 -20.03
C CYS A 50 16.71 -5.25 -21.22
N THR A 51 17.01 -4.70 -22.39
CA THR A 51 17.29 -5.45 -23.60
C THR A 51 18.72 -5.21 -24.05
N MET A 52 19.38 -6.27 -24.49
CA MET A 52 20.71 -6.22 -25.06
C MET A 52 20.96 -7.42 -25.97
N THR A 53 21.91 -7.28 -26.88
CA THR A 53 22.35 -8.38 -27.74
C THR A 53 23.78 -8.77 -27.38
N LEU A 54 24.01 -10.06 -27.15
CA LEU A 54 25.31 -10.64 -26.81
C LEU A 54 25.86 -11.51 -27.95
N ASP A 55 27.18 -11.45 -28.18
CA ASP A 55 27.89 -12.37 -29.06
C ASP A 55 27.78 -13.81 -28.53
N ASN A 56 27.38 -14.74 -29.40
CA ASN A 56 27.23 -16.14 -29.02
C ASN A 56 28.03 -17.09 -29.91
N ARG A 57 29.15 -16.64 -30.50
CA ARG A 57 30.06 -17.48 -31.30
C ARG A 57 30.65 -18.65 -30.49
N ALA A 58 30.87 -18.44 -29.20
CA ALA A 58 31.36 -19.47 -28.28
C ALA A 58 30.25 -20.33 -27.64
N ALA A 59 28.98 -20.11 -28.02
CA ALA A 59 27.80 -20.77 -27.45
C ALA A 59 27.59 -20.53 -25.93
N ASN A 60 28.21 -19.49 -25.36
CA ASN A 60 28.14 -19.10 -23.93
C ASN A 60 26.70 -19.00 -23.40
N TYR A 61 25.74 -18.61 -24.24
CA TYR A 61 24.35 -18.31 -23.86
C TYR A 61 23.34 -19.31 -24.45
N SER A 62 23.79 -20.50 -24.86
CA SER A 62 22.93 -21.53 -25.47
C SER A 62 22.33 -22.48 -24.43
N LEU A 63 21.06 -22.87 -24.59
CA LEU A 63 20.29 -23.72 -23.65
C LEU A 63 20.73 -25.21 -23.57
N GLY A 64 21.90 -25.57 -24.08
CA GLY A 64 22.39 -26.96 -24.16
C GLY A 64 23.79 -27.13 -23.60
N GLY A 65 24.24 -28.38 -23.44
CA GLY A 65 25.55 -28.71 -22.84
C GLY A 65 26.78 -28.22 -23.62
N ALA A 66 26.59 -27.58 -24.78
CA ALA A 66 27.64 -26.85 -25.47
C ALA A 66 28.00 -25.51 -24.79
N SER A 67 27.10 -24.96 -23.97
CA SER A 67 27.39 -23.76 -23.18
C SER A 67 28.27 -24.13 -21.97
N PRO A 68 29.36 -23.41 -21.70
CA PRO A 68 30.11 -23.52 -20.45
C PRO A 68 29.27 -23.16 -19.21
N ASN A 69 28.17 -22.42 -19.40
CA ASN A 69 27.25 -22.02 -18.35
C ASN A 69 26.08 -23.00 -18.17
N TRP A 70 26.08 -24.16 -18.84
CA TRP A 70 25.07 -25.19 -18.62
C TRP A 70 25.16 -25.78 -17.19
N PRO A 71 24.05 -26.03 -16.48
CA PRO A 71 22.64 -25.89 -16.87
C PRO A 71 22.02 -24.51 -16.52
N ASN A 72 22.84 -23.51 -16.24
CA ASN A 72 22.44 -22.21 -15.70
C ASN A 72 22.02 -21.18 -16.75
N VAL A 73 22.14 -21.48 -18.05
CA VAL A 73 21.44 -20.71 -19.10
C VAL A 73 19.96 -21.10 -19.05
N LYS A 74 19.18 -20.33 -18.29
CA LYS A 74 17.75 -20.57 -18.05
C LYS A 74 17.01 -19.25 -17.78
N LYS A 75 15.70 -19.32 -17.62
CA LYS A 75 14.89 -18.18 -17.17
C LYS A 75 15.17 -17.89 -15.69
N ASN A 76 14.88 -16.65 -15.29
CA ASN A 76 15.06 -16.12 -13.95
C ASN A 76 16.53 -16.10 -13.45
N VAL A 77 17.50 -16.01 -14.35
CA VAL A 77 18.92 -15.82 -13.95
C VAL A 77 19.14 -14.34 -13.65
N PRO A 78 19.70 -13.95 -12.48
CA PRO A 78 19.96 -12.55 -12.20
C PRO A 78 20.96 -11.92 -13.18
N LEU A 79 20.63 -10.70 -13.62
CA LEU A 79 21.46 -9.86 -14.47
C LEU A 79 21.47 -8.46 -13.88
N ARG A 80 22.65 -7.83 -13.88
CA ARG A 80 22.79 -6.41 -13.53
C ARG A 80 23.65 -5.67 -14.54
N VAL A 81 23.35 -4.39 -14.69
CA VAL A 81 24.11 -3.43 -15.49
C VAL A 81 24.59 -2.33 -14.54
N ARG A 82 25.89 -2.06 -14.58
CA ARG A 82 26.52 -1.01 -13.77
C ARG A 82 27.40 -0.10 -14.62
N ILE A 83 27.39 1.19 -14.30
CA ILE A 83 28.18 2.22 -14.99
C ILE A 83 29.01 2.97 -13.96
N ASP A 84 30.27 3.25 -14.27
CA ASP A 84 31.14 4.14 -13.49
C ASP A 84 31.41 5.40 -14.33
N PRO A 85 30.58 6.45 -14.21
CA PRO A 85 30.69 7.61 -15.09
C PRO A 85 31.94 8.45 -14.83
N ASN A 86 32.47 8.42 -13.60
CA ASN A 86 33.49 9.37 -13.14
C ASN A 86 34.76 8.67 -12.60
N GLY A 87 34.85 7.33 -12.68
CA GLY A 87 35.97 6.55 -12.14
C GLY A 87 36.00 6.46 -10.62
N VAL A 88 34.89 6.79 -9.94
CA VAL A 88 34.76 6.80 -8.47
C VAL A 88 33.98 5.60 -7.94
N GLY A 89 33.37 4.81 -8.82
CA GLY A 89 32.68 3.59 -8.45
C GLY A 89 31.49 3.28 -9.35
N PHE A 90 31.23 1.98 -9.52
CA PHE A 90 30.10 1.47 -10.28
C PHE A 90 28.77 1.76 -9.58
N GLN A 91 27.84 2.38 -10.30
CA GLN A 91 26.45 2.58 -9.92
C GLN A 91 25.55 1.63 -10.72
N THR A 92 24.57 1.01 -10.05
CA THR A 92 23.60 0.13 -10.70
C THR A 92 22.60 0.96 -11.49
N VAL A 93 22.47 0.65 -12.78
CA VAL A 93 21.48 1.27 -13.67
C VAL A 93 20.36 0.32 -14.07
N PHE A 94 20.59 -0.97 -13.88
CA PHE A 94 19.58 -2.00 -13.97
C PHE A 94 19.97 -3.22 -13.14
N GLN A 95 19.02 -3.82 -12.43
CA GLN A 95 19.12 -5.14 -11.82
C GLN A 95 17.77 -5.85 -11.93
N GLY A 96 17.80 -7.09 -12.42
CA GLY A 96 16.60 -7.88 -12.65
C GLY A 96 16.94 -9.33 -12.97
N ASN A 97 15.99 -10.06 -13.54
CA ASN A 97 16.16 -11.45 -13.94
C ASN A 97 15.93 -11.64 -15.45
N VAL A 98 16.79 -12.42 -16.09
CA VAL A 98 16.68 -12.78 -17.51
C VAL A 98 15.44 -13.63 -17.74
N THR A 99 14.55 -13.16 -18.60
CA THR A 99 13.32 -13.85 -18.99
C THR A 99 13.49 -14.68 -20.26
N GLY A 100 14.48 -14.35 -21.09
CA GLY A 100 14.79 -15.06 -22.31
C GLY A 100 16.21 -14.81 -22.78
N PHE A 101 16.86 -15.90 -23.21
CA PHE A 101 18.03 -15.92 -24.08
C PHE A 101 17.55 -16.39 -25.45
N THR A 102 17.33 -15.46 -26.38
CA THR A 102 16.76 -15.77 -27.71
C THR A 102 17.87 -15.82 -28.75
N PRO A 103 18.22 -17.01 -29.29
CA PRO A 103 19.21 -17.10 -30.36
C PRO A 103 18.73 -16.37 -31.61
N ALA A 104 19.61 -15.56 -32.19
CA ALA A 104 19.35 -14.78 -33.39
C ALA A 104 20.62 -14.65 -34.24
N TRP A 105 20.49 -13.96 -35.38
CA TRP A 105 21.62 -13.52 -36.20
C TRP A 105 21.81 -12.02 -36.03
N ASP A 106 23.06 -11.58 -35.99
CA ASP A 106 23.43 -10.17 -36.00
C ASP A 106 22.68 -9.39 -37.09
N SER A 107 22.06 -8.28 -36.72
CA SER A 107 21.18 -7.49 -37.58
C SER A 107 21.91 -6.78 -38.73
N ILE A 108 23.23 -6.56 -38.60
CA ILE A 108 24.05 -5.84 -39.58
C ILE A 108 24.48 -6.76 -40.73
N THR A 109 25.02 -7.94 -40.39
CA THR A 109 25.68 -8.83 -41.34
C THR A 109 24.87 -10.10 -41.63
N GLY A 110 23.99 -10.52 -40.70
CA GLY A 110 23.29 -11.80 -40.76
C GLY A 110 24.19 -13.02 -40.67
N ARG A 111 25.45 -12.87 -40.22
CA ARG A 111 26.48 -13.92 -40.26
C ARG A 111 27.04 -14.32 -38.90
N ILE A 112 26.85 -13.49 -37.89
CA ILE A 112 27.36 -13.74 -36.54
C ILE A 112 26.19 -14.26 -35.69
N PRO A 113 26.34 -15.43 -35.04
CA PRO A 113 25.34 -15.90 -34.09
C PRO A 113 25.36 -15.01 -32.85
N VAL A 114 24.19 -14.51 -32.47
CA VAL A 114 23.99 -13.66 -31.30
C VAL A 114 22.86 -14.22 -30.43
N VAL A 115 22.72 -13.67 -29.23
CA VAL A 115 21.58 -13.93 -28.35
C VAL A 115 21.01 -12.59 -27.90
N ASP A 116 19.72 -12.41 -28.16
CA ASP A 116 18.95 -11.30 -27.62
C ASP A 116 18.51 -11.66 -26.21
N VAL A 117 18.98 -10.87 -25.25
CA VAL A 117 18.69 -11.01 -23.82
C VAL A 117 17.60 -10.02 -23.47
N LEU A 118 16.52 -10.53 -22.88
CA LEU A 118 15.50 -9.72 -22.22
C LEU A 118 15.54 -10.00 -20.73
N ALA A 119 15.89 -9.01 -19.92
CA ALA A 119 15.79 -9.05 -18.48
C ALA A 119 14.69 -8.12 -17.98
N ASN A 120 14.04 -8.48 -16.87
CA ASN A 120 13.02 -7.65 -16.25
C ASN A 120 13.19 -7.58 -14.74
N GLY A 121 12.69 -6.51 -14.15
CA GLY A 121 12.62 -6.39 -12.70
C GLY A 121 11.62 -7.36 -12.06
N SER A 122 11.63 -7.39 -10.73
CA SER A 122 10.84 -8.30 -9.90
C SER A 122 9.31 -8.15 -10.08
N LEU A 123 8.78 -6.97 -10.39
CA LEU A 123 7.35 -6.73 -10.62
C LEU A 123 6.80 -7.62 -11.73
N ARG A 124 7.59 -7.91 -12.78
CA ARG A 124 7.13 -8.77 -13.88
C ARG A 124 6.75 -10.15 -13.35
N ARG A 125 7.57 -10.73 -12.48
CA ARG A 125 7.32 -12.06 -11.90
C ARG A 125 6.10 -12.02 -10.99
N LEU A 126 5.97 -10.97 -10.18
CA LEU A 126 4.84 -10.79 -9.27
C LEU A 126 3.51 -10.65 -10.03
N LEU A 127 3.51 -10.05 -11.22
CA LEU A 127 2.31 -9.89 -12.05
C LEU A 127 1.94 -11.12 -12.90
N GLN A 128 2.83 -12.10 -13.06
CA GLN A 128 2.58 -13.25 -13.94
C GLN A 128 1.74 -14.38 -13.31
N GLY A 129 1.48 -14.33 -12.00
CA GLY A 129 0.69 -15.32 -11.28
C GLY A 129 -0.73 -14.83 -10.97
N PHE A 130 -1.69 -15.76 -10.95
CA PHE A 130 -2.93 -15.54 -10.20
C PHE A 130 -2.58 -15.69 -8.73
N GLU A 131 -2.46 -14.57 -8.03
CA GLU A 131 -2.31 -14.63 -6.61
C GLU A 131 -3.66 -14.97 -5.98
N VAL A 132 -3.66 -16.03 -5.17
CA VAL A 132 -4.88 -16.47 -4.47
C VAL A 132 -5.24 -15.40 -3.45
N GLU A 133 -6.50 -14.98 -3.45
CA GLU A 133 -7.04 -14.09 -2.42
C GLU A 133 -6.71 -14.65 -1.02
N ARG A 134 -6.12 -13.81 -0.16
CA ARG A 134 -5.75 -14.18 1.21
C ARG A 134 -6.05 -13.04 2.16
N SER A 135 -7.07 -13.23 2.99
CA SER A 135 -7.37 -12.34 4.10
C SER A 135 -6.19 -12.25 5.08
N ALA A 136 -6.12 -11.15 5.82
CA ALA A 136 -5.09 -10.94 6.84
C ALA A 136 -5.01 -12.09 7.88
N PRO A 137 -6.13 -12.63 8.41
CA PRO A 137 -6.08 -13.81 9.29
C PRO A 137 -5.49 -15.05 8.60
N ARG A 138 -5.83 -15.28 7.32
CA ARG A 138 -5.28 -16.42 6.57
C ARG A 138 -3.77 -16.30 6.39
N ARG A 139 -3.24 -15.10 6.12
CA ARG A 139 -1.79 -14.84 6.05
C ARG A 139 -1.14 -15.12 7.41
N PHE A 140 -1.70 -14.55 8.48
CA PHE A 140 -1.24 -14.76 9.84
C PHE A 140 -1.14 -16.25 10.23
N TYR A 141 -2.21 -17.03 10.05
CA TYR A 141 -2.24 -18.43 10.47
C TYR A 141 -1.39 -19.37 9.60
N THR A 142 -1.12 -19.02 8.34
CA THR A 142 -0.36 -19.88 7.41
C THR A 142 1.14 -19.59 7.40
N GLN A 143 1.56 -18.35 7.68
CA GLN A 143 2.96 -17.93 7.58
C GLN A 143 3.69 -17.92 8.93
N ARG A 144 3.03 -18.33 10.03
CA ARG A 144 3.61 -18.32 11.38
C ARG A 144 4.63 -19.45 11.59
N VAL A 145 5.83 -19.31 11.04
CA VAL A 145 6.88 -20.35 11.04
C VAL A 145 7.31 -20.76 12.46
N ASN A 146 7.32 -19.84 13.41
CA ASN A 146 7.78 -20.11 14.78
C ASN A 146 6.71 -20.73 15.69
N ILE A 147 5.42 -20.58 15.33
CA ILE A 147 4.27 -20.98 16.17
C ILE A 147 3.12 -21.46 15.27
N PRO A 148 3.33 -22.43 14.37
CA PRO A 148 2.29 -22.85 13.45
C PRO A 148 1.16 -23.58 14.21
N PRO A 149 -0.11 -23.35 13.83
CA PRO A 149 -1.20 -24.17 14.33
C PRO A 149 -0.95 -25.65 13.99
N ILE A 150 -1.43 -26.54 14.86
CA ILE A 150 -1.50 -27.97 14.54
C ILE A 150 -2.42 -28.20 13.36
N VAL A 151 -3.56 -27.51 13.36
CA VAL A 151 -4.50 -27.50 12.24
C VAL A 151 -5.14 -26.12 12.14
N TYR A 152 -5.32 -25.66 10.91
CA TYR A 152 -6.02 -24.41 10.61
C TYR A 152 -6.94 -24.60 9.42
N TYR A 153 -8.22 -24.22 9.59
CA TYR A 153 -9.26 -24.21 8.57
C TYR A 153 -9.64 -22.76 8.28
N ALA A 154 -9.57 -22.38 7.00
CA ALA A 154 -9.86 -21.02 6.55
C ALA A 154 -11.35 -20.76 6.27
N LEU A 155 -12.19 -21.81 6.31
CA LEU A 155 -13.66 -21.82 6.16
C LEU A 155 -14.24 -20.88 5.08
N ASP A 156 -13.43 -20.54 4.07
CA ASP A 156 -13.69 -19.58 3.01
C ASP A 156 -14.06 -20.24 1.68
N GLU A 157 -14.52 -21.49 1.76
CA GLU A 157 -14.94 -22.27 0.61
C GLU A 157 -16.20 -21.68 -0.04
N GLY A 158 -16.28 -21.79 -1.36
CA GLY A 158 -17.43 -21.31 -2.11
C GLY A 158 -18.72 -22.09 -1.78
N PRO A 159 -19.88 -21.55 -2.20
CA PRO A 159 -21.20 -22.07 -1.83
C PRO A 159 -21.57 -23.44 -2.41
N LEU A 160 -20.65 -24.12 -3.10
CA LEU A 160 -20.83 -25.50 -3.57
C LEU A 160 -20.02 -26.50 -2.76
N ALA A 161 -19.23 -26.05 -1.79
CA ALA A 161 -18.42 -26.91 -0.95
C ALA A 161 -19.28 -27.62 0.10
N SER A 162 -19.01 -28.91 0.31
CA SER A 162 -19.55 -29.72 1.40
C SER A 162 -18.62 -29.77 2.61
N SER A 163 -17.40 -29.26 2.45
CA SER A 163 -16.30 -29.42 3.39
C SER A 163 -15.18 -28.43 3.09
N ALA A 164 -14.37 -28.17 4.11
CA ALA A 164 -13.23 -27.27 4.13
C ALA A 164 -11.94 -28.03 4.43
N LYS A 165 -10.94 -27.92 3.56
CA LYS A 165 -9.65 -28.59 3.79
C LYS A 165 -8.79 -27.77 4.74
N ALA A 166 -8.07 -28.46 5.62
CA ALA A 166 -7.07 -27.82 6.45
C ALA A 166 -6.02 -27.12 5.57
N THR A 167 -5.81 -25.82 5.79
CA THR A 167 -4.78 -25.04 5.10
C THR A 167 -3.41 -25.23 5.78
N VAL A 168 -3.39 -25.44 7.09
CA VAL A 168 -2.22 -25.95 7.85
C VAL A 168 -2.62 -27.25 8.54
N GLY A 169 -1.71 -28.22 8.58
CA GLY A 169 -1.99 -29.54 9.13
C GLY A 169 -2.71 -30.45 8.13
N THR A 170 -3.44 -31.44 8.65
CA THR A 170 -4.19 -32.41 7.84
C THR A 170 -5.61 -32.56 8.38
N GLY A 171 -6.57 -32.80 7.51
CA GLY A 171 -7.95 -33.02 7.89
C GLY A 171 -8.92 -32.22 7.03
N GLU A 172 -10.19 -32.54 7.15
CA GLU A 172 -11.26 -31.93 6.39
C GLU A 172 -12.41 -31.64 7.34
N ALA A 173 -12.73 -30.36 7.52
CA ALA A 173 -13.87 -29.95 8.30
C ALA A 173 -15.12 -30.10 7.44
N PHE A 174 -16.15 -30.77 7.94
CA PHE A 174 -17.34 -31.07 7.16
C PHE A 174 -18.60 -30.83 7.97
N ILE A 175 -19.71 -30.63 7.24
CA ILE A 175 -21.02 -30.48 7.85
C ILE A 175 -21.64 -31.84 8.07
N ASP A 176 -21.97 -32.14 9.33
CA ASP A 176 -22.78 -33.28 9.71
C ASP A 176 -24.23 -32.81 9.96
N PRO A 177 -25.20 -33.21 9.12
CA PRO A 177 -26.59 -32.83 9.30
C PRO A 177 -27.21 -33.56 10.51
N VAL A 178 -27.63 -32.80 11.53
CA VAL A 178 -28.17 -33.35 12.79
C VAL A 178 -29.53 -34.02 12.60
N PHE A 179 -30.29 -33.58 11.61
CA PHE A 179 -31.64 -34.09 11.32
C PHE A 179 -31.73 -34.59 9.88
N LEU A 180 -31.27 -35.81 9.61
CA LEU A 180 -31.73 -36.60 8.46
C LEU A 180 -33.16 -37.09 8.72
N SER A 181 -34.15 -36.19 8.70
CA SER A 181 -35.54 -36.61 8.60
C SER A 181 -36.41 -35.64 7.78
N THR A 182 -36.77 -36.09 6.58
CA THR A 182 -38.05 -35.84 5.89
C THR A 182 -38.38 -34.49 5.26
N SER A 183 -37.48 -33.51 5.20
CA SER A 183 -37.61 -32.39 4.25
C SER A 183 -36.47 -32.46 3.24
N GLY A 184 -36.80 -32.66 1.96
CA GLY A 184 -35.87 -32.91 0.86
C GLY A 184 -34.95 -31.75 0.45
N ASP A 185 -34.36 -31.02 1.40
CA ASP A 185 -33.38 -29.98 1.13
C ASP A 185 -31.95 -30.55 1.20
N ALA A 186 -31.60 -31.35 0.19
CA ALA A 186 -30.21 -31.65 -0.17
C ALA A 186 -29.47 -30.42 -0.78
N THR A 187 -29.93 -29.22 -0.44
CA THR A 187 -29.69 -27.92 -1.08
C THR A 187 -29.20 -26.86 -0.09
N LEU A 188 -29.19 -27.14 1.22
CA LEU A 188 -28.65 -26.21 2.22
C LEU A 188 -27.12 -26.13 2.08
N LYS A 189 -26.68 -25.00 1.55
CA LYS A 189 -25.28 -24.62 1.39
C LYS A 189 -24.87 -23.84 2.62
N TYR A 190 -23.85 -24.30 3.33
CA TYR A 190 -23.37 -23.66 4.57
C TYR A 190 -22.11 -22.82 4.34
N PHE A 191 -21.18 -23.29 3.50
CA PHE A 191 -20.00 -22.54 3.08
C PHE A 191 -20.35 -21.42 2.10
N GLY A 192 -19.55 -20.37 2.04
CA GLY A 192 -19.77 -19.22 1.15
C GLY A 192 -21.11 -18.53 1.41
N GLN A 193 -21.57 -18.52 2.66
CA GLN A 193 -22.81 -17.86 3.10
C GLN A 193 -22.60 -17.04 4.38
N GLY A 194 -21.41 -17.15 5.00
CA GLY A 194 -21.06 -16.46 6.24
C GLY A 194 -20.79 -14.99 6.01
N LYS A 195 -21.57 -14.11 6.65
CA LYS A 195 -21.42 -12.66 6.57
C LYS A 195 -20.53 -12.14 7.70
N LEU A 196 -19.23 -12.11 7.42
CA LEU A 196 -18.23 -11.52 8.30
C LEU A 196 -18.04 -10.03 7.93
N ALA A 197 -16.86 -9.47 8.18
CA ALA A 197 -16.52 -8.13 7.73
C ALA A 197 -16.24 -8.05 6.21
N PRO A 198 -16.42 -6.88 5.56
CA PRO A 198 -16.25 -6.70 4.12
C PRO A 198 -14.84 -6.99 3.56
N TRP A 199 -13.80 -6.94 4.40
CA TRP A 199 -12.42 -7.25 4.02
C TRP A 199 -12.10 -8.76 4.09
N LEU A 200 -13.04 -9.58 4.57
CA LEU A 200 -12.91 -11.02 4.69
C LEU A 200 -13.71 -11.73 3.59
N PRO A 201 -13.29 -12.93 3.15
CA PRO A 201 -14.11 -13.76 2.29
C PRO A 201 -15.40 -14.20 3.01
N GLU A 202 -16.43 -14.55 2.24
CA GLU A 202 -17.63 -15.16 2.80
C GLU A 202 -17.29 -16.49 3.46
N GLY A 203 -17.70 -16.65 4.72
CA GLY A 203 -17.34 -17.80 5.54
C GLY A 203 -18.40 -18.89 5.55
N LEU A 204 -18.33 -19.70 6.60
CA LEU A 204 -19.34 -20.68 6.97
C LEU A 204 -20.51 -20.02 7.71
N SER A 205 -21.74 -20.36 7.35
CA SER A 205 -22.95 -20.04 8.09
C SER A 205 -23.46 -21.31 8.79
N LEU A 206 -23.69 -21.28 10.10
CA LEU A 206 -24.30 -22.39 10.86
C LEU A 206 -25.63 -21.99 11.49
N ASN A 207 -26.56 -22.93 11.56
CA ASN A 207 -27.85 -22.86 12.25
C ASN A 207 -28.16 -24.22 12.92
N LYS A 208 -29.29 -24.35 13.61
CA LYS A 208 -29.65 -25.55 14.39
C LYS A 208 -29.72 -26.89 13.63
N PHE A 209 -29.70 -26.85 12.30
CA PHE A 209 -29.83 -28.06 11.48
C PHE A 209 -28.48 -28.70 11.12
N ALA A 210 -27.37 -28.06 11.48
CA ALA A 210 -26.02 -28.51 11.10
C ALA A 210 -25.02 -28.41 12.25
N ILE A 211 -24.09 -29.37 12.24
CA ILE A 211 -22.89 -29.37 13.07
C ILE A 211 -21.68 -29.29 12.14
N LEU A 212 -20.73 -28.40 12.43
CA LEU A 212 -19.39 -28.48 11.84
C LEU A 212 -18.55 -29.44 12.69
N LYS A 213 -17.99 -30.47 12.05
CA LYS A 213 -16.95 -31.32 12.64
C LYS A 213 -15.61 -31.01 11.96
N ALA A 214 -14.63 -30.57 12.73
CA ALA A 214 -13.29 -30.24 12.26
C ALA A 214 -12.26 -31.14 12.99
N PRO A 215 -11.75 -32.20 12.33
CA PRO A 215 -10.76 -33.10 12.92
C PRO A 215 -9.46 -32.38 13.33
N VAL A 216 -8.84 -32.82 14.42
CA VAL A 216 -7.52 -32.37 14.85
C VAL A 216 -6.54 -33.53 14.66
N PRO A 217 -5.43 -33.36 13.92
CA PRO A 217 -4.40 -34.39 13.77
C PRO A 217 -3.94 -34.96 15.10
N ALA A 218 -3.78 -36.29 15.15
CA ALA A 218 -3.18 -36.98 16.28
C ALA A 218 -1.73 -36.49 16.47
N THR A 219 -1.53 -35.67 17.50
CA THR A 219 -0.23 -35.06 17.85
C THR A 219 0.16 -35.47 19.28
N PRO A 220 1.47 -35.50 19.61
CA PRO A 220 1.90 -35.80 20.97
C PRO A 220 1.31 -34.81 21.99
N LYS A 221 0.37 -35.29 22.80
CA LYS A 221 -0.36 -34.56 23.85
C LYS A 221 0.54 -34.27 25.07
N THR A 222 1.59 -33.49 24.84
CA THR A 222 2.72 -33.33 25.79
C THR A 222 2.71 -32.00 26.55
N THR A 223 1.84 -31.08 26.16
CA THR A 223 1.67 -29.77 26.78
C THR A 223 0.61 -29.82 27.87
N GLU A 224 0.77 -28.99 28.90
CA GLU A 224 -0.25 -28.82 29.95
C GLU A 224 -1.38 -27.88 29.51
N TRP A 225 -1.52 -27.58 28.23
CA TRP A 225 -2.50 -26.65 27.73
C TRP A 225 -2.78 -26.86 26.23
N TRP A 226 -3.90 -26.33 25.75
CA TRP A 226 -4.21 -26.15 24.33
C TRP A 226 -5.17 -24.97 24.17
N PHE A 227 -5.22 -24.35 22.99
CA PHE A 227 -6.25 -23.34 22.71
C PHE A 227 -6.78 -23.46 21.28
N LEU A 228 -8.00 -22.95 21.12
CA LEU A 228 -8.74 -22.83 19.89
C LEU A 228 -8.97 -21.34 19.62
N ASP A 229 -8.57 -20.89 18.43
CA ASP A 229 -8.93 -19.57 17.91
C ASP A 229 -10.07 -19.72 16.91
N LEU A 230 -11.09 -18.88 17.08
CA LEU A 230 -12.25 -18.77 16.20
C LEU A 230 -12.41 -17.32 15.78
N LEU A 231 -12.75 -17.10 14.51
CA LEU A 231 -13.21 -15.81 14.03
C LEU A 231 -14.70 -15.93 13.73
N VAL A 232 -15.50 -15.12 14.42
CA VAL A 232 -16.96 -15.23 14.45
C VAL A 232 -17.64 -13.88 14.27
N SER A 233 -18.83 -13.89 13.70
CA SER A 233 -19.79 -12.77 13.81
C SER A 233 -21.20 -13.30 14.00
N PHE A 234 -22.04 -12.45 14.60
CA PHE A 234 -23.44 -12.77 14.91
C PHE A 234 -24.34 -11.85 14.08
N ALA A 235 -25.41 -12.40 13.49
CA ALA A 235 -26.36 -11.59 12.74
C ALA A 235 -27.06 -10.59 13.70
N GLU A 236 -27.12 -9.32 13.32
CA GLU A 236 -27.78 -8.28 14.11
C GLU A 236 -29.32 -8.50 14.14
N GLY A 237 -29.93 -8.44 15.33
CA GLY A 237 -31.37 -8.25 15.49
C GLY A 237 -32.26 -9.48 15.67
N ASP A 238 -31.74 -10.70 15.90
CA ASP A 238 -32.59 -11.88 16.15
C ASP A 238 -32.78 -12.14 17.67
N PRO A 239 -34.01 -12.06 18.22
CA PRO A 239 -34.24 -12.02 19.66
C PRO A 239 -34.27 -13.41 20.34
N VAL A 240 -33.56 -14.45 19.83
CA VAL A 240 -33.58 -15.79 20.46
C VAL A 240 -32.29 -16.58 20.13
N ASP A 241 -31.21 -16.45 20.92
CA ASP A 241 -29.87 -16.75 20.40
C ASP A 241 -28.93 -17.50 21.38
N GLY A 242 -28.78 -18.82 21.20
CA GLY A 242 -27.70 -19.62 21.80
C GLY A 242 -26.80 -20.27 20.73
N LEU A 243 -25.51 -19.92 20.69
CA LEU A 243 -24.47 -20.67 19.97
C LEU A 243 -23.70 -21.53 20.99
N PHE A 244 -23.53 -22.83 20.71
CA PHE A 244 -22.77 -23.72 21.57
C PHE A 244 -21.53 -24.20 20.81
N SER A 245 -20.35 -23.69 21.19
CA SER A 245 -19.09 -24.22 20.69
C SER A 245 -18.58 -25.29 21.66
N SER A 246 -18.41 -26.52 21.19
CA SER A 246 -17.90 -27.62 22.02
C SER A 246 -16.64 -28.21 21.41
N VAL A 247 -15.54 -28.19 22.13
CA VAL A 247 -14.34 -28.91 21.75
C VAL A 247 -14.42 -30.30 22.38
N SER A 248 -14.80 -31.30 21.58
CA SER A 248 -15.05 -32.67 22.04
C SER A 248 -14.19 -33.68 21.31
N SER A 249 -13.83 -34.78 21.96
CA SER A 249 -13.24 -35.91 21.27
C SER A 249 -14.23 -36.61 20.31
N LEU A 250 -13.86 -36.75 19.03
CA LEU A 250 -14.63 -37.37 17.95
C LEU A 250 -14.75 -38.90 18.11
N GLU A 251 -13.81 -39.55 18.79
CA GLU A 251 -13.83 -41.01 19.01
C GLU A 251 -14.28 -41.36 20.44
N GLY A 252 -15.57 -41.67 20.60
CA GLY A 252 -16.07 -42.55 21.67
C GLY A 252 -16.08 -42.00 23.10
N GLY A 253 -17.20 -41.35 23.47
CA GLY A 253 -17.56 -41.04 24.85
C GLY A 253 -17.60 -39.55 25.14
N GLU A 254 -18.73 -39.08 25.67
CA GLU A 254 -18.97 -37.69 26.08
C GLU A 254 -17.83 -37.18 26.97
N SER A 255 -16.96 -36.32 26.44
CA SER A 255 -15.85 -35.70 27.19
C SER A 255 -15.45 -34.44 26.43
N GLY A 256 -16.26 -33.38 26.56
CA GLY A 256 -16.05 -32.13 25.82
C GLY A 256 -15.85 -30.94 26.73
N TRP A 257 -14.81 -30.15 26.47
CA TRP A 257 -14.65 -28.81 27.04
C TRP A 257 -15.28 -27.83 26.06
N GLY A 258 -16.00 -26.81 26.51
CA GLY A 258 -16.69 -25.93 25.57
C GLY A 258 -16.94 -24.54 26.09
N ALA A 259 -17.48 -23.71 25.21
CA ALA A 259 -18.01 -22.40 25.52
C ALA A 259 -19.33 -22.20 24.79
N ARG A 260 -20.29 -21.58 25.48
CA ARG A 260 -21.57 -21.17 24.92
C ARG A 260 -21.59 -19.65 24.81
N MET A 261 -21.95 -19.15 23.64
CA MET A 261 -22.07 -17.73 23.32
C MET A 261 -23.56 -17.47 23.06
N ASP A 262 -24.23 -16.88 24.03
CA ASP A 262 -25.65 -16.57 24.01
C ASP A 262 -25.82 -15.10 23.61
N ALA A 263 -26.18 -14.85 22.35
CA ALA A 263 -26.33 -13.48 21.85
C ALA A 263 -27.61 -12.80 22.37
N PHE A 264 -28.58 -13.58 22.86
CA PHE A 264 -29.83 -13.05 23.38
C PHE A 264 -29.64 -12.43 24.76
N HIS A 265 -29.00 -13.18 25.66
CA HIS A 265 -28.62 -12.67 26.98
C HIS A 265 -27.34 -11.83 26.93
N LYS A 266 -26.64 -11.83 25.79
CA LYS A 266 -25.30 -11.25 25.62
C LYS A 266 -24.33 -11.84 26.64
N GLU A 267 -24.35 -13.17 26.77
CA GLU A 267 -23.60 -13.92 27.76
C GLU A 267 -22.64 -14.91 27.11
N VAL A 268 -21.51 -15.09 27.76
CA VAL A 268 -20.53 -16.12 27.44
C VAL A 268 -20.42 -17.02 28.65
N THR A 269 -20.62 -18.32 28.44
CA THR A 269 -20.51 -19.36 29.48
C THR A 269 -19.41 -20.34 29.10
N VAL A 270 -18.47 -20.56 30.02
CA VAL A 270 -17.46 -21.60 29.89
C VAL A 270 -17.95 -22.88 30.53
N ILE A 271 -17.83 -23.99 29.80
CA ILE A 271 -18.45 -25.27 30.13
C ILE A 271 -17.37 -26.35 30.28
N GLY A 272 -17.45 -27.05 31.39
CA GLY A 272 -16.58 -28.15 31.74
C GLY A 272 -17.30 -29.49 31.66
N TYR A 273 -16.60 -30.59 31.39
CA TYR A 273 -17.18 -31.92 31.49
C TYR A 273 -16.70 -32.63 32.76
N VAL A 274 -17.67 -33.07 33.58
CA VAL A 274 -17.39 -33.85 34.79
C VAL A 274 -17.83 -35.30 34.54
N PRO A 275 -16.91 -36.28 34.65
CA PRO A 275 -17.24 -37.69 34.48
C PRO A 275 -18.44 -38.12 35.35
N GLY A 276 -19.49 -38.66 34.72
CA GLY A 276 -20.70 -39.14 35.38
C GLY A 276 -21.74 -38.06 35.73
N ALA A 277 -21.40 -36.77 35.63
CA ALA A 277 -22.35 -35.66 35.79
C ALA A 277 -22.68 -34.95 34.47
N GLY A 278 -21.85 -35.12 33.43
CA GLY A 278 -22.06 -34.49 32.13
C GLY A 278 -21.45 -33.10 32.04
N PRO A 279 -21.90 -32.26 31.07
CA PRO A 279 -21.47 -30.88 30.95
C PRO A 279 -22.00 -30.03 32.13
N VAL A 280 -21.15 -29.16 32.66
CA VAL A 280 -21.44 -28.25 33.78
C VAL A 280 -20.97 -26.85 33.42
N ASP A 281 -21.84 -25.86 33.63
CA ASP A 281 -21.49 -24.45 33.48
C ASP A 281 -20.53 -24.05 34.63
N LEU A 282 -19.31 -23.65 34.27
CA LEU A 282 -18.28 -23.31 35.25
C LEU A 282 -18.30 -21.82 35.61
N ALA A 283 -18.51 -20.98 34.60
CA ALA A 283 -18.56 -19.54 34.75
C ALA A 283 -19.35 -18.91 33.60
N THR A 284 -20.10 -17.85 33.90
CA THR A 284 -20.86 -17.04 32.94
C THR A 284 -20.53 -15.57 33.14
N ALA A 285 -20.33 -14.83 32.05
CA ALA A 285 -20.16 -13.39 32.07
C ALA A 285 -20.96 -12.73 30.94
N SER A 286 -21.49 -11.54 31.19
CA SER A 286 -22.11 -10.72 30.14
C SER A 286 -21.04 -9.97 29.36
N THR A 287 -21.13 -9.99 28.02
CA THR A 287 -20.28 -9.20 27.12
C THR A 287 -21.11 -8.74 25.93
N SER A 288 -21.26 -7.44 25.76
CA SER A 288 -21.98 -6.89 24.60
C SER A 288 -21.10 -6.78 23.35
N VAL A 289 -19.78 -6.78 23.52
CA VAL A 289 -18.80 -6.58 22.44
C VAL A 289 -18.96 -7.68 21.40
N LEU A 290 -18.95 -8.95 21.82
CA LEU A 290 -19.05 -10.11 20.91
C LEU A 290 -20.32 -10.14 20.02
N PHE A 291 -21.36 -9.38 20.38
CA PHE A 291 -22.69 -9.44 19.78
C PHE A 291 -23.14 -8.08 19.23
N ASP A 292 -22.19 -7.23 18.82
CA ASP A 292 -22.48 -5.94 18.20
C ASP A 292 -22.75 -6.04 16.67
N GLY A 293 -22.55 -7.22 16.09
CA GLY A 293 -22.74 -7.49 14.66
C GLY A 293 -21.44 -7.50 13.85
N ASP A 294 -20.34 -7.03 14.44
CA ASP A 294 -19.02 -7.05 13.84
C ASP A 294 -18.34 -8.42 13.98
N VAL A 295 -17.17 -8.51 13.37
CA VAL A 295 -16.32 -9.70 13.43
C VAL A 295 -15.42 -9.63 14.65
N HIS A 296 -15.37 -10.72 15.42
CA HIS A 296 -14.53 -10.84 16.60
C HIS A 296 -13.61 -12.04 16.52
N HIS A 297 -12.44 -11.89 17.12
CA HIS A 297 -11.59 -13.02 17.47
C HIS A 297 -12.02 -13.56 18.82
N VAL A 298 -12.22 -14.87 18.90
CA VAL A 298 -12.51 -15.59 20.14
C VAL A 298 -11.43 -16.64 20.37
N ARG A 299 -10.82 -16.60 21.54
CA ARG A 299 -9.90 -17.64 21.99
C ARG A 299 -10.48 -18.41 23.16
N PHE A 300 -10.57 -19.72 22.97
CA PHE A 300 -10.89 -20.69 24.00
C PHE A 300 -9.61 -21.39 24.45
N TRP A 301 -9.17 -21.13 25.67
CA TRP A 301 -7.90 -21.64 26.21
C TRP A 301 -8.15 -22.60 27.36
N VAL A 302 -7.61 -23.80 27.27
CA VAL A 302 -7.65 -24.80 28.34
C VAL A 302 -6.23 -25.04 28.81
N HIS A 303 -5.98 -24.89 30.11
CA HIS A 303 -4.67 -25.11 30.70
C HIS A 303 -4.78 -25.78 32.05
N GLN A 304 -3.82 -26.65 32.34
CA GLN A 304 -3.67 -27.30 33.61
C GLN A 304 -2.61 -26.58 34.42
N THR A 305 -2.88 -26.35 35.70
CA THR A 305 -1.84 -25.94 36.65
C THR A 305 -1.31 -27.19 37.37
N ALA A 306 -0.02 -27.52 37.22
CA ALA A 306 0.93 -27.63 38.36
C ALA A 306 2.20 -28.46 38.08
N PRO A 307 3.32 -28.03 38.70
CA PRO A 307 4.17 -28.98 39.41
C PRO A 307 4.03 -28.76 40.94
N GLY A 308 3.32 -29.66 41.65
CA GLY A 308 3.35 -29.76 43.13
C GLY A 308 2.01 -29.86 43.89
N GLY A 309 0.85 -29.80 43.22
CA GLY A 309 -0.49 -29.86 43.85
C GLY A 309 -1.50 -30.75 43.11
N THR A 310 -2.77 -30.76 43.56
CA THR A 310 -3.87 -31.44 42.86
C THR A 310 -4.05 -30.86 41.46
N PRO A 311 -4.05 -31.68 40.39
CA PRO A 311 -4.18 -31.16 39.03
C PRO A 311 -5.55 -30.49 38.85
N THR A 312 -5.52 -29.27 38.34
CA THR A 312 -6.71 -28.44 38.09
C THR A 312 -6.69 -28.02 36.63
N VAL A 313 -7.80 -28.28 35.92
CA VAL A 313 -8.01 -27.81 34.55
C VAL A 313 -8.76 -26.49 34.62
N ASN A 314 -8.14 -25.43 34.11
CA ASN A 314 -8.72 -24.12 33.91
C ASN A 314 -9.16 -23.98 32.46
N ILE A 315 -10.23 -23.22 32.28
CA ILE A 315 -10.82 -22.95 30.98
C ILE A 315 -11.13 -21.46 30.95
N ASP A 316 -10.49 -20.75 30.02
CA ASP A 316 -10.59 -19.31 29.88
C ASP A 316 -11.12 -18.96 28.49
N MET A 317 -11.94 -17.92 28.44
CA MET A 317 -12.44 -17.34 27.19
C MET A 317 -12.00 -15.89 27.06
N TRP A 318 -11.46 -15.58 25.90
CA TRP A 318 -10.98 -14.27 25.50
C TRP A 318 -11.73 -13.84 24.23
N VAL A 319 -12.04 -12.56 24.14
CA VAL A 319 -12.63 -11.92 22.96
C VAL A 319 -11.76 -10.72 22.62
N ASP A 320 -11.29 -10.62 21.39
CA ASP A 320 -10.39 -9.57 20.90
C ASP A 320 -9.22 -9.31 21.85
N ASP A 321 -8.51 -10.39 22.20
CA ASP A 321 -7.38 -10.42 23.13
C ASP A 321 -7.68 -9.86 24.55
N THR A 322 -8.97 -9.71 24.90
CA THR A 322 -9.43 -9.31 26.23
C THR A 322 -10.08 -10.49 26.96
N PHE A 323 -9.66 -10.74 28.21
CA PHE A 323 -10.24 -11.81 29.03
C PHE A 323 -11.71 -11.48 29.36
N VAL A 324 -12.61 -12.42 29.08
CA VAL A 324 -14.05 -12.27 29.36
C VAL A 324 -14.44 -13.05 30.60
N THR A 325 -14.15 -14.34 30.64
CA THR A 325 -14.54 -15.22 31.75
C THR A 325 -13.70 -16.49 31.78
N GLY A 326 -13.66 -17.15 32.92
CA GLY A 326 -12.94 -18.41 33.09
C GLY A 326 -13.42 -19.19 34.31
N GLY A 327 -13.28 -20.50 34.25
CA GLY A 327 -13.69 -21.43 35.30
C GLY A 327 -12.71 -22.60 35.41
N TYR A 328 -12.87 -23.42 36.45
CA TYR A 328 -11.96 -24.54 36.68
C TYR A 328 -12.67 -25.80 37.16
N ILE A 329 -12.03 -26.95 36.93
CA ILE A 329 -12.39 -28.23 37.53
C ILE A 329 -11.17 -28.81 38.25
N ALA A 330 -11.30 -28.97 39.56
CA ALA A 330 -10.27 -29.58 40.39
C ALA A 330 -10.24 -31.11 40.22
N SER A 331 -9.07 -31.71 40.49
CA SER A 331 -8.85 -33.16 40.42
C SER A 331 -9.11 -33.76 39.03
N GLN A 332 -8.87 -32.97 37.99
CA GLN A 332 -8.96 -33.41 36.60
C GLN A 332 -7.61 -33.20 35.91
N THR A 333 -7.33 -34.06 34.94
CA THR A 333 -6.18 -33.91 34.06
C THR A 333 -6.66 -33.40 32.71
N ILE A 334 -5.90 -32.47 32.13
CA ILE A 334 -6.19 -31.93 30.81
C ILE A 334 -6.26 -33.06 29.78
N ARG A 335 -7.25 -32.95 28.90
CA ARG A 335 -7.38 -33.81 27.72
C ARG A 335 -7.28 -32.94 26.50
N HIS A 336 -6.41 -33.31 25.56
CA HIS A 336 -6.38 -32.67 24.26
C HIS A 336 -7.44 -33.28 23.34
N PRO A 337 -8.20 -32.46 22.63
CA PRO A 337 -9.17 -32.92 21.64
C PRO A 337 -8.48 -33.59 20.45
N ASP A 338 -9.21 -34.49 19.79
CA ASP A 338 -8.92 -35.02 18.45
C ASP A 338 -9.90 -34.45 17.39
N GLY A 339 -10.77 -33.53 17.80
CA GLY A 339 -11.65 -32.76 16.92
C GLY A 339 -12.32 -31.59 17.61
N ILE A 340 -12.88 -30.71 16.79
CA ILE A 340 -13.60 -29.51 17.20
C ILE A 340 -15.00 -29.61 16.63
N ILE A 341 -16.00 -29.30 17.45
CA ILE A 341 -17.40 -29.34 17.08
C ILE A 341 -18.04 -27.96 17.29
N LEU A 342 -18.56 -27.37 16.23
CA LEU A 342 -19.34 -26.14 16.31
C LEU A 342 -20.78 -26.43 15.95
N PHE A 343 -21.71 -25.99 16.78
CA PHE A 343 -23.13 -26.15 16.50
C PHE A 343 -23.95 -24.99 17.06
N ALA A 344 -25.01 -24.64 16.35
CA ALA A 344 -26.01 -23.72 16.85
C ALA A 344 -27.18 -24.53 17.41
N THR A 345 -27.85 -24.03 18.45
CA THR A 345 -29.08 -24.65 18.96
C THR A 345 -30.33 -24.01 18.37
N GLU A 346 -30.18 -22.87 17.67
CA GLU A 346 -31.29 -22.05 17.17
C GLU A 346 -31.25 -21.81 15.66
N ASN A 347 -32.38 -21.33 15.11
CA ASN A 347 -32.56 -21.11 13.67
C ASN A 347 -31.66 -19.98 13.12
N ALA A 348 -31.33 -19.01 13.95
CA ALA A 348 -30.57 -17.84 13.55
C ALA A 348 -29.14 -18.23 13.12
N ALA A 349 -28.68 -17.62 12.03
CA ALA A 349 -27.38 -17.92 11.45
C ALA A 349 -26.25 -17.35 12.31
N ARG A 350 -25.13 -18.07 12.32
CA ARG A 350 -23.84 -17.68 12.93
C ARG A 350 -22.75 -17.83 11.90
N TYR A 351 -21.86 -16.86 11.83
CA TYR A 351 -20.87 -16.81 10.76
C TYR A 351 -19.48 -17.09 11.31
N PHE A 352 -18.74 -17.93 10.61
CA PHE A 352 -17.40 -18.37 10.99
C PHE A 352 -16.46 -18.20 9.80
N GLY A 353 -15.30 -17.59 10.02
CA GLY A 353 -14.28 -17.43 8.97
C GLY A 353 -13.03 -18.25 9.23
N HIS A 354 -12.51 -18.28 10.44
CA HIS A 354 -11.19 -18.85 10.68
C HIS A 354 -11.22 -19.72 11.94
N LEU A 355 -10.62 -20.90 11.85
CA LEU A 355 -10.53 -21.85 12.96
C LEU A 355 -9.10 -22.39 13.04
N GLY A 356 -8.40 -22.11 14.14
CA GLY A 356 -7.03 -22.57 14.38
C GLY A 356 -6.90 -23.30 15.72
N PHE A 357 -6.07 -24.33 15.78
CA PHE A 357 -5.84 -25.11 17.01
C PHE A 357 -4.35 -25.29 17.31
N TRP A 358 -3.96 -25.15 18.58
CA TRP A 358 -2.59 -25.32 19.06
C TRP A 358 -2.51 -26.19 20.30
N ASN A 359 -1.48 -27.02 20.36
CA ASN A 359 -1.06 -27.76 21.55
C ASN A 359 0.46 -28.02 21.60
N ASN A 360 1.23 -27.34 20.74
CA ASN A 360 2.57 -27.78 20.29
C ASN A 360 3.71 -26.83 20.62
N ILE A 361 3.45 -25.80 21.43
CA ILE A 361 4.48 -24.82 21.80
C ILE A 361 4.69 -24.84 23.32
N SER A 362 5.88 -24.43 23.76
CA SER A 362 6.34 -24.59 25.14
C SER A 362 5.89 -23.46 26.08
N TRP A 363 5.25 -22.41 25.57
CA TRP A 363 4.72 -21.27 26.31
C TRP A 363 3.39 -20.82 25.69
N ALA A 364 2.46 -20.33 26.50
CA ALA A 364 1.13 -19.89 26.02
C ALA A 364 1.28 -18.64 25.12
N PRO A 365 0.74 -18.62 23.89
CA PRO A 365 1.07 -17.59 22.91
C PRO A 365 0.07 -16.44 22.96
N PHE A 366 0.31 -15.49 23.86
CA PHE A 366 -0.26 -14.14 23.72
C PHE A 366 0.56 -13.25 22.77
N GLY A 367 1.57 -13.80 22.09
CA GLY A 367 2.28 -13.07 21.03
C GLY A 367 1.47 -13.05 19.73
N GLY A 368 1.54 -11.96 18.97
CA GLY A 368 1.09 -11.90 17.57
C GLY A 368 -0.36 -11.46 17.29
N ASP A 369 -1.08 -10.92 18.28
CA ASP A 369 -2.36 -10.17 18.15
C ASP A 369 -3.30 -10.69 17.02
N PRO A 370 -3.89 -11.89 17.17
CA PRO A 370 -4.85 -12.41 16.19
C PRO A 370 -6.09 -11.51 16.05
N ALA A 371 -6.45 -10.71 17.06
CA ALA A 371 -7.52 -9.73 16.97
C ALA A 371 -7.17 -8.61 15.97
N TYR A 372 -5.93 -8.09 16.02
CA TYR A 372 -5.40 -7.12 15.06
C TYR A 372 -5.51 -7.61 13.61
N TYR A 373 -5.14 -8.87 13.33
CA TYR A 373 -5.29 -9.45 11.98
C TYR A 373 -6.74 -9.75 11.61
N THR A 374 -7.61 -10.06 12.57
CA THR A 374 -9.07 -10.23 12.38
C THR A 374 -9.70 -8.96 11.82
N LEU A 375 -9.28 -7.80 12.33
CA LEU A 375 -9.69 -6.49 11.84
C LEU A 375 -8.96 -6.04 10.56
N GLY A 376 -8.10 -6.88 9.97
CA GLY A 376 -7.36 -6.53 8.77
C GLY A 376 -6.13 -5.65 9.02
N ALA A 377 -5.49 -5.78 10.19
CA ALA A 377 -4.31 -4.99 10.56
C ALA A 377 -4.54 -3.47 10.51
N VAL A 378 -5.74 -3.02 10.90
CA VAL A 378 -6.12 -1.59 10.91
C VAL A 378 -5.16 -0.79 11.78
N GLY A 379 -4.76 0.38 11.29
CA GLY A 379 -3.86 1.29 12.02
C GLY A 379 -2.37 1.02 11.77
N GLU A 380 -2.02 0.03 10.96
CA GLU A 380 -0.68 -0.12 10.42
C GLU A 380 -0.31 1.09 9.55
N THR A 381 0.94 1.56 9.59
CA THR A 381 1.39 2.54 8.60
C THR A 381 1.45 1.90 7.22
N ALA A 382 1.33 2.69 6.15
CA ALA A 382 1.44 2.16 4.79
C ALA A 382 2.82 1.56 4.52
N ILE A 383 3.88 2.15 5.09
CA ILE A 383 5.25 1.63 4.98
C ILE A 383 5.37 0.29 5.70
N ASP A 384 4.96 0.20 6.98
CA ASP A 384 5.00 -1.06 7.74
C ASP A 384 4.23 -2.17 7.01
N ARG A 385 3.09 -1.83 6.40
CA ARG A 385 2.31 -2.78 5.61
C ARG A 385 3.06 -3.27 4.36
N ILE A 386 3.72 -2.37 3.63
CA ILE A 386 4.56 -2.73 2.46
C ILE A 386 5.70 -3.64 2.91
N GLU A 387 6.40 -3.30 3.99
CA GLU A 387 7.50 -4.09 4.54
C GLU A 387 7.05 -5.48 4.96
N ARG A 388 5.96 -5.56 5.74
CA ARG A 388 5.37 -6.82 6.19
C ARG A 388 4.97 -7.69 5.00
N LEU A 389 4.23 -7.14 4.04
CA LEU A 389 3.77 -7.89 2.87
C LEU A 389 4.94 -8.37 1.98
N CYS A 390 6.01 -7.58 1.85
CA CYS A 390 7.21 -8.00 1.13
C CYS A 390 7.95 -9.11 1.89
N LEU A 391 8.11 -8.98 3.21
CA LEU A 391 8.74 -9.98 4.07
C LEU A 391 7.98 -11.32 4.04
N GLU A 392 6.64 -11.27 4.16
CA GLU A 392 5.74 -12.43 4.09
C GLU A 392 5.92 -13.25 2.80
N ASN A 393 6.35 -12.61 1.71
CA ASN A 393 6.51 -13.21 0.40
C ASN A 393 7.99 -13.38 -0.01
N ALA A 394 8.93 -13.15 0.91
CA ALA A 394 10.37 -13.20 0.67
C ALA A 394 10.81 -12.33 -0.53
N ILE A 395 10.28 -11.10 -0.59
CA ILE A 395 10.62 -10.11 -1.61
C ILE A 395 11.54 -9.08 -0.96
N PRO A 396 12.78 -8.92 -1.44
CA PRO A 396 13.63 -7.82 -1.00
C PRO A 396 12.95 -6.48 -1.29
N LEU A 397 13.05 -5.55 -0.34
CA LEU A 397 12.45 -4.24 -0.43
C LEU A 397 13.48 -3.19 -0.02
N THR A 398 13.51 -2.09 -0.76
CA THR A 398 14.25 -0.88 -0.39
C THR A 398 13.25 0.25 -0.20
N VAL A 399 13.16 0.79 1.01
CA VAL A 399 12.34 1.95 1.31
C VAL A 399 13.22 3.20 1.32
N ILE A 400 12.74 4.27 0.68
CA ILE A 400 13.45 5.54 0.54
C ILE A 400 12.58 6.63 1.14
N GLY A 401 13.13 7.33 2.13
CA GLY A 401 12.43 8.43 2.80
C GLY A 401 11.72 8.05 4.08
N ASP A 402 11.86 6.81 4.53
CA ASP A 402 11.41 6.41 5.86
C ASP A 402 12.40 6.94 6.91
N THR A 403 11.89 7.80 7.79
CA THR A 403 12.62 8.38 8.92
C THR A 403 12.32 7.65 10.23
N GLY A 404 11.42 6.64 10.20
CA GLY A 404 10.82 6.03 11.36
C GLY A 404 9.81 6.92 12.10
N ASN A 405 9.50 8.11 11.55
CA ASN A 405 8.50 9.00 12.09
C ASN A 405 7.11 8.64 11.57
N THR A 406 6.17 8.34 12.46
CA THR A 406 4.78 8.03 12.12
C THR A 406 4.06 9.19 11.44
N ASP A 407 4.54 10.42 11.58
CA ASP A 407 3.96 11.58 10.87
C ASP A 407 4.32 11.59 9.37
N ASP A 408 5.30 10.80 8.94
CA ASP A 408 5.75 10.73 7.54
C ASP A 408 5.01 9.68 6.70
N THR A 409 4.11 8.92 7.32
CA THR A 409 3.29 7.91 6.68
C THR A 409 1.87 7.88 7.26
N SER A 410 0.91 7.71 6.37
CA SER A 410 -0.51 7.58 6.63
C SER A 410 -0.85 6.19 7.15
N LEU A 411 -1.90 6.13 7.97
CA LEU A 411 -2.40 4.90 8.54
C LEU A 411 -3.36 4.19 7.58
N MET A 412 -3.20 2.88 7.47
CA MET A 412 -3.97 2.02 6.59
C MET A 412 -5.22 1.46 7.27
N GLY A 413 -6.33 1.49 6.55
CA GLY A 413 -7.58 0.81 6.91
C GLY A 413 -7.47 -0.71 6.84
N PRO A 414 -8.60 -1.43 6.95
CA PRO A 414 -8.60 -2.89 6.90
C PRO A 414 -7.98 -3.40 5.59
N GLN A 415 -7.01 -4.30 5.71
CA GLN A 415 -6.38 -4.97 4.58
C GLN A 415 -7.41 -5.87 3.88
N SER A 416 -7.62 -5.66 2.59
CA SER A 416 -8.51 -6.50 1.79
C SER A 416 -7.95 -7.92 1.61
N LYS A 417 -8.78 -8.80 1.06
CA LYS A 417 -8.40 -10.17 0.67
C LYS A 417 -7.61 -10.26 -0.64
N ASP A 418 -7.20 -9.14 -1.23
CA ASP A 418 -6.54 -9.11 -2.53
C ASP A 418 -5.15 -9.78 -2.53
N GLY A 419 -4.62 -10.00 -3.73
CA GLY A 419 -3.22 -10.38 -3.92
C GLY A 419 -2.25 -9.28 -3.48
N LEU A 420 -1.00 -9.64 -3.22
CA LEU A 420 0.13 -8.81 -2.85
C LEU A 420 0.25 -7.56 -3.73
N VAL A 421 0.34 -7.68 -5.06
CA VAL A 421 0.58 -6.47 -5.88
C VAL A 421 -0.55 -5.45 -5.72
N PRO A 422 -1.85 -5.82 -5.83
CA PRO A 422 -2.94 -4.93 -5.44
C PRO A 422 -2.79 -4.33 -4.04
N LEU A 423 -2.46 -5.14 -3.02
CA LEU A 423 -2.28 -4.64 -1.65
C LEU A 423 -1.14 -3.62 -1.53
N LEU A 424 -0.01 -3.85 -2.22
CA LEU A 424 1.11 -2.90 -2.28
C LEU A 424 0.69 -1.60 -3.00
N ARG A 425 -0.13 -1.69 -4.06
CA ARG A 425 -0.67 -0.52 -4.76
C ARG A 425 -1.70 0.24 -3.92
N GLN A 426 -2.47 -0.43 -3.06
CA GLN A 426 -3.35 0.25 -2.09
C GLN A 426 -2.53 1.12 -1.12
N CYS A 427 -1.38 0.61 -0.65
CA CYS A 427 -0.46 1.38 0.18
C CYS A 427 0.14 2.56 -0.59
N GLU A 428 0.57 2.34 -1.85
CA GLU A 428 1.04 3.42 -2.74
C GLU A 428 -0.03 4.50 -2.94
N THR A 429 -1.30 4.13 -3.10
CA THR A 429 -2.43 5.07 -3.26
C THR A 429 -2.66 5.91 -2.01
N VAL A 430 -2.64 5.30 -0.82
CA VAL A 430 -2.80 6.04 0.45
C VAL A 430 -1.66 7.03 0.63
N GLU A 431 -0.43 6.59 0.38
CA GLU A 431 0.75 7.44 0.53
C GLU A 431 0.96 8.42 -0.61
N GLN A 432 0.39 8.23 -1.80
CA GLN A 432 0.85 8.95 -3.00
C GLN A 432 2.37 8.81 -3.26
N GLY A 433 2.96 7.70 -2.83
CA GLY A 433 4.36 7.34 -3.06
C GLY A 433 4.61 6.79 -4.47
N VAL A 434 5.80 6.19 -4.66
CA VAL A 434 6.13 5.49 -5.91
C VAL A 434 6.72 4.12 -5.60
N LEU A 435 6.02 3.06 -5.99
CA LEU A 435 6.52 1.68 -5.94
C LEU A 435 7.04 1.27 -7.31
N PHE A 436 8.30 0.87 -7.43
CA PHE A 436 8.91 0.43 -8.70
C PHE A 436 9.96 -0.68 -8.49
N ASP A 437 10.55 -1.18 -9.57
CA ASP A 437 11.62 -2.18 -9.55
C ASP A 437 12.72 -1.84 -10.55
N GLY A 438 13.77 -2.68 -10.62
CA GLY A 438 14.80 -2.57 -11.66
C GLY A 438 16.12 -1.95 -11.22
N LEU A 439 16.25 -1.46 -9.98
CA LEU A 439 17.53 -0.96 -9.43
C LEU A 439 18.13 -1.87 -8.35
N THR A 440 17.34 -2.80 -7.81
CA THR A 440 17.74 -3.78 -6.79
C THR A 440 17.24 -5.18 -7.18
N ASN A 441 17.56 -6.21 -6.39
CA ASN A 441 17.02 -7.57 -6.57
C ASN A 441 15.52 -7.70 -6.23
N GLY A 442 14.85 -6.61 -5.87
CA GLY A 442 13.48 -6.61 -5.36
C GLY A 442 12.67 -5.39 -5.78
N LEU A 443 11.84 -4.91 -4.87
CA LEU A 443 11.05 -3.69 -5.05
C LEU A 443 11.74 -2.51 -4.38
N THR A 444 11.47 -1.32 -4.89
CA THR A 444 11.85 -0.05 -4.28
C THR A 444 10.60 0.79 -4.06
N TYR A 445 10.45 1.35 -2.87
CA TYR A 445 9.36 2.24 -2.51
C TYR A 445 9.90 3.62 -2.12
N VAL A 446 9.38 4.67 -2.75
CA VAL A 446 9.72 6.07 -2.46
C VAL A 446 8.55 6.72 -1.75
N CYS A 447 8.78 7.16 -0.52
CA CYS A 447 7.74 7.70 0.35
C CYS A 447 7.30 9.11 -0.09
N ARG A 448 6.03 9.46 0.21
CA ARG A 448 5.43 10.78 -0.07
C ARG A 448 6.28 11.94 0.40
N ALA A 449 6.79 11.83 1.63
CA ALA A 449 7.56 12.87 2.31
C ALA A 449 8.80 13.32 1.52
N THR A 450 9.35 12.45 0.66
CA THR A 450 10.52 12.81 -0.18
C THR A 450 10.17 13.57 -1.46
N ARG A 451 8.87 13.60 -1.81
CA ARG A 451 8.32 14.32 -2.96
C ARG A 451 7.83 15.70 -2.52
N GLU A 452 7.21 15.78 -1.36
CA GLU A 452 6.77 17.05 -0.76
C GLU A 452 7.96 18.01 -0.57
N ASN A 453 7.86 19.21 -1.12
CA ASN A 453 8.90 20.26 -1.05
C ASN A 453 10.30 19.78 -1.48
N ALA A 454 10.37 18.81 -2.39
CA ALA A 454 11.63 18.22 -2.81
C ALA A 454 12.63 19.25 -3.37
N VAL A 455 13.89 19.09 -2.97
CA VAL A 455 15.02 19.86 -3.49
C VAL A 455 15.42 19.32 -4.86
N ALA A 456 15.81 20.20 -5.78
CA ALA A 456 16.26 19.78 -7.12
C ALA A 456 17.49 18.86 -7.02
N SER A 457 17.35 17.65 -7.56
CA SER A 457 18.42 16.63 -7.61
C SER A 457 19.32 16.80 -8.84
N LEU A 458 18.78 17.43 -9.90
CA LEU A 458 19.50 17.76 -11.13
C LEU A 458 19.01 19.12 -11.64
N THR A 459 19.93 19.95 -12.09
CA THR A 459 19.63 21.19 -12.82
C THR A 459 20.19 21.05 -14.23
N ILE A 460 19.36 21.34 -15.23
CA ILE A 460 19.73 21.27 -16.64
C ILE A 460 19.64 22.67 -17.24
N ASP A 461 20.74 23.15 -17.81
CA ASP A 461 20.82 24.44 -18.48
C ASP A 461 20.41 24.32 -19.95
N VAL A 462 19.19 24.79 -20.25
CA VAL A 462 18.64 24.78 -21.61
C VAL A 462 19.39 25.74 -22.52
N GLY A 463 19.75 26.92 -22.02
CA GLY A 463 20.59 27.90 -22.74
C GLY A 463 22.02 27.42 -22.93
N GLY A 464 22.52 26.61 -21.97
CA GLY A 464 23.80 25.90 -22.02
C GLY A 464 23.85 24.74 -23.01
N LYS A 465 22.73 24.41 -23.68
CA LYS A 465 22.58 23.30 -24.63
C LYS A 465 22.78 21.92 -23.99
N GLU A 466 22.38 21.78 -22.74
CA GLU A 466 22.47 20.49 -22.03
C GLU A 466 21.33 19.52 -22.36
N LEU A 467 20.26 20.02 -22.99
CA LEU A 467 19.14 19.21 -23.49
C LEU A 467 19.39 18.64 -24.88
N PHE A 468 18.96 17.40 -25.08
CA PHE A 468 18.98 16.71 -26.36
C PHE A 468 17.59 16.78 -27.05
N PRO A 469 17.50 17.12 -28.34
CA PRO A 469 16.23 17.10 -29.07
C PRO A 469 15.66 15.68 -29.28
N PRO A 470 14.32 15.50 -29.35
CA PRO A 470 13.30 16.54 -29.23
C PRO A 470 13.02 16.88 -27.76
N PHE A 471 12.96 18.17 -27.49
CA PHE A 471 12.40 18.72 -26.26
C PHE A 471 11.44 19.83 -26.67
N GLY A 472 10.26 19.87 -26.06
CA GLY A 472 9.28 20.90 -26.32
C GLY A 472 8.04 20.76 -25.44
N PRO A 473 7.34 21.87 -25.18
CA PRO A 473 6.06 21.84 -24.49
C PRO A 473 5.00 21.10 -25.31
N THR A 474 4.17 20.32 -24.63
CA THR A 474 2.93 19.76 -25.18
C THR A 474 1.75 20.56 -24.63
N HIS A 475 0.79 20.85 -25.51
CA HIS A 475 -0.48 21.48 -25.14
C HIS A 475 -1.62 20.52 -25.44
N ASP A 476 -2.03 19.80 -24.41
CA ASP A 476 -3.12 18.82 -24.42
C ASP A 476 -3.90 18.87 -23.11
N ASP A 477 -4.97 18.07 -23.03
CA ASP A 477 -5.81 17.89 -21.84
C ASP A 477 -5.42 16.64 -21.03
N ALA A 478 -4.28 16.02 -21.35
CA ALA A 478 -3.77 14.89 -20.61
C ALA A 478 -3.44 15.29 -19.16
N ARG A 479 -3.89 14.48 -18.20
CA ARG A 479 -3.79 14.69 -16.74
C ARG A 479 -4.64 15.84 -16.17
N VAL A 480 -5.46 16.52 -16.98
CA VAL A 480 -6.42 17.49 -16.45
C VAL A 480 -7.47 16.77 -15.61
N VAL A 481 -7.64 17.21 -14.37
CA VAL A 481 -8.67 16.75 -13.44
C VAL A 481 -9.19 17.97 -12.69
N ASN A 482 -10.42 18.36 -12.96
CA ASN A 482 -11.07 19.48 -12.27
C ASN A 482 -12.28 19.06 -11.41
N LYS A 483 -12.57 17.75 -11.39
CA LYS A 483 -13.54 17.13 -10.50
C LYS A 483 -13.05 15.76 -10.06
N ALA A 484 -12.98 15.49 -8.77
CA ALA A 484 -12.48 14.20 -8.27
C ALA A 484 -13.37 13.66 -7.16
N THR A 485 -13.69 12.38 -7.23
CA THR A 485 -14.39 11.65 -6.15
C THR A 485 -13.40 10.72 -5.46
N ALA A 486 -13.17 10.92 -4.16
CA ALA A 486 -12.40 10.00 -3.34
C ALA A 486 -13.36 9.17 -2.45
N SER A 487 -13.22 7.86 -2.52
CA SER A 487 -14.01 6.91 -1.73
C SER A 487 -13.09 6.17 -0.77
N ARG A 488 -13.52 5.97 0.47
CA ARG A 488 -12.83 5.08 1.39
C ARG A 488 -13.27 3.64 1.14
N ALA A 489 -12.32 2.71 1.09
CA ALA A 489 -12.65 1.29 1.05
C ALA A 489 -13.53 0.95 2.27
N TYR A 490 -14.72 0.39 2.00
CA TYR A 490 -15.71 0.04 3.01
C TYR A 490 -16.29 1.24 3.80
N GLY A 491 -16.18 2.45 3.26
CA GLY A 491 -16.66 3.68 3.91
C GLY A 491 -17.44 4.59 2.95
N GLY A 492 -17.49 5.88 3.29
CA GLY A 492 -18.15 6.90 2.47
C GLY A 492 -17.27 7.43 1.34
N GLU A 493 -17.82 8.36 0.59
CA GLU A 493 -17.15 9.07 -0.50
C GLU A 493 -17.36 10.59 -0.41
N TYR A 494 -16.46 11.33 -1.02
CA TYR A 494 -16.52 12.78 -1.15
C TYR A 494 -16.08 13.22 -2.55
N THR A 495 -16.76 14.23 -3.10
CA THR A 495 -16.43 14.81 -4.40
C THR A 495 -16.00 16.26 -4.23
N HIS A 496 -14.80 16.58 -4.73
CA HIS A 496 -14.30 17.95 -4.86
C HIS A 496 -14.39 18.41 -6.31
N GLU A 497 -14.71 19.68 -6.54
CA GLU A 497 -14.85 20.28 -7.87
C GLU A 497 -14.29 21.70 -7.89
N ASP A 498 -13.35 21.98 -8.78
CA ASP A 498 -12.97 23.34 -9.15
C ASP A 498 -13.90 23.84 -10.25
N VAL A 499 -14.79 24.77 -9.90
CA VAL A 499 -15.79 25.29 -10.85
C VAL A 499 -15.25 26.50 -11.62
N THR A 500 -14.53 27.38 -10.93
CA THR A 500 -14.25 28.74 -11.42
C THR A 500 -12.78 29.01 -11.70
N GLY A 501 -11.87 28.14 -11.29
CA GLY A 501 -10.45 28.27 -11.56
C GLY A 501 -10.14 28.25 -13.06
N PRO A 502 -8.92 28.60 -13.46
CA PRO A 502 -8.55 28.67 -14.88
C PRO A 502 -8.70 27.35 -15.64
N GLN A 503 -8.62 26.22 -14.93
CA GLN A 503 -8.89 24.87 -15.43
C GLN A 503 -10.26 24.33 -14.95
N GLY A 504 -11.12 25.19 -14.39
CA GLY A 504 -12.35 24.80 -13.73
C GLY A 504 -13.44 24.32 -14.69
N THR A 505 -14.43 23.60 -14.15
CA THR A 505 -15.50 22.94 -14.93
C THR A 505 -16.34 23.93 -15.74
N ALA A 506 -16.55 25.15 -15.24
CA ALA A 506 -17.28 26.19 -15.97
C ALA A 506 -16.45 26.86 -17.08
N VAL A 507 -15.13 26.71 -17.06
CA VAL A 507 -14.20 27.36 -18.00
C VAL A 507 -13.87 26.43 -19.17
N ILE A 508 -13.49 25.18 -18.89
CA ILE A 508 -13.02 24.24 -19.92
C ILE A 508 -13.88 22.97 -20.06
N GLY A 509 -14.95 22.84 -19.28
CA GLY A 509 -15.77 21.62 -19.21
C GLY A 509 -15.28 20.64 -18.15
N THR A 510 -16.02 19.56 -17.94
CA THR A 510 -15.76 18.60 -16.85
C THR A 510 -14.75 17.53 -17.26
N TYR A 511 -13.72 17.37 -16.44
CA TYR A 511 -12.72 16.31 -16.49
C TYR A 511 -12.70 15.62 -15.12
N ASP A 512 -13.46 14.52 -15.01
CA ASP A 512 -13.68 13.83 -13.75
C ASP A 512 -12.83 12.57 -13.57
N THR A 513 -12.53 12.26 -12.31
CA THR A 513 -11.86 11.00 -11.93
C THR A 513 -12.38 10.49 -10.60
N SER A 514 -12.04 9.23 -10.28
CA SER A 514 -12.33 8.66 -8.97
C SER A 514 -11.16 7.83 -8.44
N ILE A 515 -11.02 7.80 -7.12
CA ILE A 515 -10.01 7.00 -6.42
C ILE A 515 -10.63 6.29 -5.22
N THR A 516 -10.23 5.05 -4.99
CA THR A 516 -10.55 4.33 -3.75
C THR A 516 -9.31 4.24 -2.87
N VAL A 517 -9.43 4.71 -1.63
CA VAL A 517 -8.33 4.81 -0.67
C VAL A 517 -8.57 3.84 0.49
N HIS A 518 -7.54 3.09 0.85
CA HIS A 518 -7.57 2.11 1.95
C HIS A 518 -6.95 2.69 3.24
N GLY A 519 -7.39 3.89 3.66
CA GLY A 519 -6.91 4.58 4.87
C GLY A 519 -7.82 4.41 6.10
N THR A 520 -7.34 4.75 7.31
CA THR A 520 -8.10 4.63 8.58
C THR A 520 -9.01 5.80 8.93
N GLU A 521 -8.80 6.99 8.37
CA GLU A 521 -9.45 8.23 8.84
C GLU A 521 -10.52 8.74 7.86
N LEU A 522 -11.63 9.24 8.39
CA LEU A 522 -12.72 9.81 7.58
C LEU A 522 -12.36 11.21 7.04
N GLY A 523 -11.55 12.00 7.75
CA GLY A 523 -11.20 13.37 7.35
C GLY A 523 -10.34 13.44 6.08
N ARG A 524 -9.58 12.39 5.78
CA ARG A 524 -8.62 12.41 4.66
C ARG A 524 -9.25 12.26 3.27
N ILE A 525 -10.49 11.77 3.13
CA ILE A 525 -11.09 11.61 1.78
C ILE A 525 -11.39 12.95 1.10
N GLU A 526 -11.69 13.99 1.89
CA GLU A 526 -11.82 15.36 1.38
C GLU A 526 -10.48 15.85 0.84
N ASP A 527 -9.40 15.61 1.60
CA ASP A 527 -8.03 15.94 1.22
C ASP A 527 -7.59 15.19 -0.05
N TYR A 528 -7.92 13.90 -0.20
CA TYR A 528 -7.60 13.15 -1.42
C TYR A 528 -8.34 13.70 -2.65
N ALA A 529 -9.62 14.02 -2.53
CA ALA A 529 -10.39 14.59 -3.63
C ALA A 529 -9.84 15.98 -4.02
N GLY A 530 -9.57 16.84 -3.04
CA GLY A 530 -8.93 18.14 -3.24
C GLY A 530 -7.53 18.02 -3.85
N TRP A 531 -6.73 17.05 -3.39
CA TRP A 531 -5.40 16.79 -3.89
C TRP A 531 -5.39 16.37 -5.36
N LEU A 532 -6.31 15.49 -5.77
CA LEU A 532 -6.41 15.08 -7.18
C LEU A 532 -6.78 16.26 -8.09
N VAL A 533 -7.66 17.14 -7.64
CA VAL A 533 -7.99 18.38 -8.38
C VAL A 533 -6.77 19.32 -8.42
N ASN A 534 -6.03 19.49 -7.32
CA ASN A 534 -4.79 20.29 -7.29
C ASN A 534 -3.71 19.75 -8.26
N LEU A 535 -3.55 18.43 -8.36
CA LEU A 535 -2.65 17.81 -9.34
C LEU A 535 -3.11 18.07 -10.79
N GLY A 536 -4.42 18.16 -11.03
CA GLY A 536 -5.02 18.23 -12.36
C GLY A 536 -5.33 19.64 -12.86
N THR A 537 -5.28 20.68 -12.02
CA THR A 537 -5.60 22.07 -12.40
C THR A 537 -4.36 22.97 -12.54
N VAL A 538 -3.17 22.37 -12.64
CA VAL A 538 -1.91 23.10 -12.86
C VAL A 538 -1.96 23.90 -14.16
N GLU A 539 -1.69 25.20 -14.07
CA GLU A 539 -1.60 26.07 -15.23
C GLU A 539 -0.26 25.91 -15.97
N GLY A 540 -0.29 25.95 -17.30
CA GLY A 540 0.90 26.00 -18.14
C GLY A 540 0.95 24.89 -19.18
N TYR A 541 2.12 24.73 -19.79
CA TYR A 541 2.38 23.64 -20.74
C TYR A 541 2.88 22.40 -20.03
N ARG A 542 2.55 21.22 -20.57
CA ARG A 542 3.08 19.95 -20.12
C ARG A 542 4.48 19.73 -20.72
N PHE A 543 5.40 19.24 -19.92
CA PHE A 543 6.73 18.80 -20.37
C PHE A 543 6.85 17.30 -20.10
N PRO A 544 6.28 16.44 -20.98
CA PRO A 544 6.16 15.00 -20.69
C PRO A 544 7.49 14.26 -20.76
N THR A 545 8.43 14.78 -21.55
CA THR A 545 9.74 14.14 -21.75
C THR A 545 10.88 15.16 -21.69
N VAL A 546 11.97 14.76 -21.04
CA VAL A 546 13.23 15.52 -20.98
C VAL A 546 14.36 14.56 -21.34
N THR A 547 15.12 14.86 -22.40
CA THR A 547 16.23 14.00 -22.85
C THR A 547 17.56 14.69 -22.65
N VAL A 548 18.53 13.96 -22.10
CA VAL A 548 19.94 14.37 -22.02
C VAL A 548 20.83 13.36 -22.75
N ASN A 549 21.87 13.86 -23.41
CA ASN A 549 22.90 13.03 -24.03
C ASN A 549 24.19 13.11 -23.22
N LEU A 550 24.43 12.10 -22.39
CA LEU A 550 25.56 12.08 -21.46
C LEU A 550 26.91 11.90 -22.15
N SER A 551 26.94 11.47 -23.42
CA SER A 551 28.16 11.54 -24.23
C SER A 551 28.55 12.98 -24.55
N ALA A 552 27.56 13.89 -24.65
CA ALA A 552 27.78 15.33 -24.90
C ALA A 552 27.86 16.14 -23.60
N THR A 553 27.22 15.69 -22.52
CA THR A 553 27.19 16.33 -21.20
C THR A 553 27.68 15.40 -20.07
N PRO A 554 28.93 14.90 -20.14
CA PRO A 554 29.43 13.91 -19.20
C PRO A 554 29.45 14.40 -17.74
N HIS A 555 29.51 15.71 -17.50
CA HIS A 555 29.45 16.29 -16.16
C HIS A 555 28.11 16.04 -15.44
N LEU A 556 27.03 15.77 -16.17
CA LEU A 556 25.71 15.46 -15.60
C LEU A 556 25.56 13.97 -15.23
N ALA A 557 26.46 13.09 -15.72
CA ALA A 557 26.26 11.65 -15.68
C ALA A 557 26.09 11.10 -14.25
N ALA A 558 26.91 11.52 -13.29
CA ALA A 558 26.80 11.06 -11.90
C ALA A 558 25.51 11.52 -11.22
N GLN A 559 25.01 12.72 -11.51
CA GLN A 559 23.74 13.21 -10.96
C GLN A 559 22.58 12.45 -11.60
N VAL A 560 22.63 12.22 -12.92
CA VAL A 560 21.61 11.48 -13.66
C VAL A 560 21.48 10.04 -13.18
N LEU A 561 22.59 9.36 -12.91
CA LEU A 561 22.56 8.00 -12.36
C LEU A 561 22.10 7.91 -10.90
N ALA A 562 22.11 9.03 -10.17
CA ALA A 562 21.56 9.11 -8.82
C ALA A 562 20.04 9.41 -8.81
N LEU A 563 19.45 9.76 -9.95
CA LEU A 563 18.01 9.99 -10.07
C LEU A 563 17.23 8.70 -9.94
N ARG A 564 16.02 8.83 -9.42
CA ARG A 564 15.03 7.77 -9.27
C ARG A 564 13.63 8.33 -9.56
N PRO A 565 12.62 7.48 -9.81
CA PRO A 565 11.23 7.92 -9.79
C PRO A 565 10.92 8.70 -8.51
N GLY A 566 10.34 9.89 -8.64
CA GLY A 566 10.11 10.84 -7.54
C GLY A 566 11.23 11.87 -7.33
N SER A 567 12.36 11.81 -8.04
CA SER A 567 13.39 12.86 -7.99
C SER A 567 12.95 14.12 -8.73
N ARG A 568 13.18 15.30 -8.16
CA ARG A 568 12.96 16.58 -8.82
C ARG A 568 14.12 16.97 -9.73
N ILE A 569 13.81 17.45 -10.93
CA ILE A 569 14.74 18.07 -11.88
C ILE A 569 14.27 19.48 -12.23
N ASP A 570 15.21 20.41 -12.40
CA ASP A 570 14.94 21.81 -12.73
C ASP A 570 15.54 22.16 -14.10
N LEU A 571 14.74 22.76 -14.99
CA LEU A 571 15.20 23.32 -16.26
C LEU A 571 15.32 24.84 -16.12
N ILE A 572 16.52 25.38 -16.35
CA ILE A 572 16.81 26.81 -16.26
C ILE A 572 17.11 27.41 -17.64
N ASN A 573 17.04 28.74 -17.75
CA ASN A 573 17.34 29.49 -18.97
C ASN A 573 16.53 29.01 -20.20
N VAL A 574 15.29 28.58 -19.96
CA VAL A 574 14.42 28.00 -20.99
C VAL A 574 14.03 29.06 -22.04
N ASP A 575 13.89 30.31 -21.62
CA ASP A 575 13.62 31.49 -22.45
C ASP A 575 14.68 31.72 -23.53
N GLN A 576 15.91 31.22 -23.31
CA GLN A 576 17.01 31.35 -24.29
C GLN A 576 16.82 30.46 -25.52
N VAL A 577 15.99 29.42 -25.42
CA VAL A 577 15.64 28.52 -26.54
C VAL A 577 14.19 28.72 -26.96
N PHE A 578 13.28 28.80 -26.00
CA PHE A 578 11.86 29.07 -26.22
C PHE A 578 11.53 30.48 -25.74
N THR A 579 11.77 31.47 -26.58
CA THR A 579 11.56 32.90 -26.25
C THR A 579 10.13 33.28 -25.89
N THR A 580 9.17 32.40 -26.17
CA THR A 580 7.76 32.55 -25.79
C THR A 580 7.48 32.07 -24.36
N LEU A 581 8.38 31.27 -23.77
CA LEU A 581 8.31 30.88 -22.36
C LEU A 581 8.99 31.97 -21.51
N GLY A 582 8.48 32.20 -20.31
CA GLY A 582 9.06 33.16 -19.36
C GLY A 582 10.43 32.70 -18.84
N THR A 583 11.10 33.57 -18.08
CA THR A 583 12.41 33.28 -17.44
C THR A 583 12.31 32.36 -16.22
N SER A 584 11.13 31.80 -15.96
CA SER A 584 10.87 30.95 -14.79
C SER A 584 11.51 29.57 -14.97
N THR A 585 12.07 29.03 -13.89
CA THR A 585 12.51 27.63 -13.83
C THR A 585 11.34 26.68 -14.01
N ILE A 586 11.47 25.69 -14.89
CA ILE A 586 10.51 24.60 -15.02
C ILE A 586 10.94 23.49 -14.07
N SER A 587 10.14 23.20 -13.04
CA SER A 587 10.42 22.15 -12.06
C SER A 587 9.57 20.91 -12.38
N LEU A 588 10.20 19.76 -12.54
CA LEU A 588 9.55 18.50 -12.92
C LEU A 588 9.95 17.37 -11.98
N PHE A 589 9.07 16.41 -11.78
CA PHE A 589 9.43 15.10 -11.25
C PHE A 589 9.79 14.14 -12.36
N VAL A 590 10.79 13.30 -12.11
CA VAL A 590 11.04 12.09 -12.88
C VAL A 590 10.02 11.04 -12.44
N GLU A 591 9.13 10.63 -13.33
CA GLU A 591 8.18 9.54 -13.12
C GLU A 591 8.74 8.22 -13.66
N GLY A 592 9.53 8.27 -14.73
CA GLY A 592 10.17 7.13 -15.38
C GLY A 592 11.47 7.51 -16.05
N VAL A 593 12.30 6.49 -16.31
CA VAL A 593 13.60 6.63 -16.95
C VAL A 593 13.70 5.61 -18.09
N GLN A 594 14.03 6.11 -19.28
CA GLN A 594 14.45 5.31 -20.41
C GLN A 594 15.89 5.64 -20.76
N MET A 595 16.74 4.64 -20.91
CA MET A 595 18.15 4.79 -21.22
C MET A 595 18.50 3.95 -22.43
N SER A 596 19.16 4.56 -23.40
CA SER A 596 19.75 3.91 -24.57
C SER A 596 21.26 4.11 -24.55
N LEU A 597 22.00 3.01 -24.57
CA LEU A 597 23.45 2.99 -24.42
C LEU A 597 24.13 2.13 -25.48
N ASN A 598 25.07 2.73 -26.20
CA ASN A 598 26.08 2.06 -27.02
C ASN A 598 27.43 2.80 -26.88
N PRO A 599 28.55 2.33 -27.50
CA PRO A 599 29.84 2.98 -27.36
C PRO A 599 29.94 4.43 -27.88
N HIS A 600 28.96 4.88 -28.66
CA HIS A 600 28.96 6.20 -29.30
C HIS A 600 27.90 7.15 -28.76
N GLN A 601 26.91 6.63 -28.03
CA GLN A 601 25.73 7.36 -27.62
C GLN A 601 25.23 6.85 -26.26
N TRP A 602 24.99 7.81 -25.37
CA TRP A 602 24.34 7.57 -24.09
C TRP A 602 23.19 8.57 -23.92
N LEU A 603 21.99 8.13 -24.31
CA LEU A 603 20.77 8.91 -24.16
C LEU A 603 20.02 8.47 -22.90
N VAL A 604 19.57 9.44 -22.13
CA VAL A 604 18.64 9.23 -21.01
C VAL A 604 17.45 10.15 -21.21
N THR A 605 16.27 9.56 -21.29
CA THR A 605 14.98 10.23 -21.43
C THR A 605 14.18 10.02 -20.16
N PHE A 606 13.82 11.12 -19.51
CA PHE A 606 12.94 11.13 -18.34
C PHE A 606 11.50 11.34 -18.76
N GLN A 607 10.59 10.52 -18.26
CA GLN A 607 9.16 10.80 -18.27
C GLN A 607 8.83 11.68 -17.08
N CYS A 608 8.09 12.76 -17.30
CA CYS A 608 8.00 13.84 -16.32
C CYS A 608 6.56 14.22 -15.93
N SER A 609 6.41 14.74 -14.71
CA SER A 609 5.18 15.37 -14.20
C SER A 609 5.51 16.72 -13.54
N PRO A 610 4.56 17.67 -13.44
CA PRO A 610 4.83 18.97 -12.83
C PRO A 610 5.15 18.83 -11.33
N PHE A 611 6.17 19.56 -10.86
CA PHE A 611 6.52 19.62 -9.45
C PHE A 611 5.63 20.58 -8.66
N ASP A 612 5.08 21.61 -9.30
CA ASP A 612 4.43 22.73 -8.58
C ASP A 612 3.32 22.32 -7.60
N PRO A 613 2.45 21.34 -7.88
CA PRO A 613 1.47 20.84 -6.89
C PRO A 613 2.05 20.27 -5.61
N TRP A 614 3.30 19.82 -5.65
CA TRP A 614 4.00 19.18 -4.54
C TRP A 614 4.78 20.17 -3.66
N ARG A 615 4.65 21.46 -3.95
CA ARG A 615 4.99 22.54 -3.04
C ARG A 615 3.90 22.64 -1.98
N VAL A 616 3.95 21.72 -1.02
CA VAL A 616 2.97 21.65 0.07
C VAL A 616 3.38 22.55 1.21
N ILE A 617 2.41 22.96 2.01
CA ILE A 617 2.69 23.92 3.07
C ILE A 617 3.22 23.28 4.33
N VAL A 618 4.15 23.98 4.95
CA VAL A 618 4.65 23.64 6.27
C VAL A 618 4.01 24.61 7.27
N LEU A 619 3.46 24.07 8.37
CA LEU A 619 2.96 24.91 9.45
C LEU A 619 4.14 25.63 10.11
N ALA A 620 4.07 26.95 10.20
CA ALA A 620 5.11 27.75 10.83
C ALA A 620 5.33 27.34 12.29
N ALA A 621 6.58 27.29 12.72
CA ALA A 621 6.89 27.22 14.13
C ALA A 621 6.38 28.49 14.84
N THR A 622 5.88 28.34 16.07
CA THR A 622 5.35 29.47 16.87
C THR A 622 6.41 30.51 17.28
N THR A 623 7.68 30.30 16.95
CA THR A 623 8.81 31.16 17.34
C THR A 623 9.37 32.03 16.21
N GLY A 624 8.64 32.17 15.10
CA GLY A 624 9.06 32.93 13.91
C GLY A 624 9.90 32.07 12.99
N ASP A 625 9.51 32.00 11.71
CA ASP A 625 10.14 31.15 10.71
C ASP A 625 10.16 31.87 9.36
N THR A 626 11.25 31.70 8.61
CA THR A 626 11.48 32.29 7.28
C THR A 626 11.52 31.23 6.18
N ASP A 627 11.05 30.01 6.46
CA ASP A 627 11.02 28.93 5.49
C ASP A 627 10.18 29.33 4.25
N PRO A 628 10.73 29.19 3.03
CA PRO A 628 10.04 29.55 1.80
C PRO A 628 8.76 28.73 1.51
N ASN A 629 8.51 27.66 2.25
CA ASN A 629 7.31 26.80 2.13
C ASN A 629 6.21 27.15 3.14
N LEU A 630 6.38 28.21 3.93
CA LEU A 630 5.33 28.74 4.81
C LEU A 630 4.29 29.50 3.99
N CYS A 631 3.03 29.38 4.38
CA CYS A 631 1.92 30.07 3.73
C CYS A 631 1.00 30.76 4.73
N HIS A 632 0.13 31.61 4.19
CA HIS A 632 -0.97 32.22 4.94
C HIS A 632 -2.27 31.49 4.67
N LEU A 633 -2.95 31.09 5.75
CA LEU A 633 -4.34 30.67 5.66
C LEU A 633 -5.19 31.90 5.35
N GLN A 634 -6.10 31.72 4.40
CA GLN A 634 -7.10 32.73 4.06
C GLN A 634 -8.04 32.95 5.24
N THR A 635 -8.46 34.21 5.45
CA THR A 635 -9.60 34.50 6.34
C THR A 635 -10.92 34.13 5.68
N ASP A 636 -11.92 33.72 6.47
CA ASP A 636 -13.22 33.21 5.99
C ASP A 636 -13.98 34.18 5.04
N GLY A 637 -13.63 35.47 5.03
CA GLY A 637 -13.96 36.36 3.92
C GLY A 637 -13.31 37.73 4.03
N ALA A 638 -12.86 38.28 2.90
CA ALA A 638 -12.33 39.64 2.82
C ALA A 638 -12.66 40.33 1.49
N ARG A 639 -12.75 41.66 1.51
CA ARG A 639 -13.03 42.48 0.31
C ARG A 639 -12.40 43.87 0.37
N THR A 640 -12.23 44.52 -0.77
CA THR A 640 -11.80 45.93 -0.85
C THR A 640 -12.88 46.87 -0.34
N THR A 641 -12.51 47.90 0.45
CA THR A 641 -13.47 48.91 0.93
C THR A 641 -13.69 50.06 -0.04
N THR A 642 -12.81 50.20 -1.04
CA THR A 642 -12.84 51.24 -2.06
C THR A 642 -12.32 50.69 -3.38
N THR A 643 -12.62 51.37 -4.49
CA THR A 643 -11.97 51.08 -5.78
C THR A 643 -10.45 51.24 -5.65
N VAL A 644 -9.71 50.21 -6.06
CA VAL A 644 -8.24 50.22 -6.09
C VAL A 644 -7.80 50.68 -7.47
N ALA A 645 -7.02 51.77 -7.54
CA ALA A 645 -6.54 52.31 -8.80
C ALA A 645 -5.38 51.49 -9.38
N VAL A 646 -5.16 51.59 -10.70
CA VAL A 646 -3.93 51.10 -11.33
C VAL A 646 -2.71 51.81 -10.72
N ASN A 647 -1.62 51.07 -10.55
CA ASN A 647 -0.39 51.48 -9.86
C ASN A 647 -0.54 51.82 -8.37
N ALA A 648 -1.70 51.58 -7.74
CA ALA A 648 -1.82 51.70 -6.30
C ALA A 648 -0.88 50.69 -5.62
N THR A 649 -0.14 51.14 -4.61
CA THR A 649 0.76 50.30 -3.79
C THR A 649 0.21 50.09 -2.38
N SER A 650 -1.00 50.58 -2.10
CA SER A 650 -1.70 50.34 -0.85
C SER A 650 -3.22 50.50 -0.99
N PHE A 651 -3.99 49.67 -0.29
CA PHE A 651 -5.44 49.80 -0.20
C PHE A 651 -5.99 49.15 1.08
N ALA A 652 -7.22 49.51 1.46
CA ALA A 652 -7.88 48.98 2.64
C ALA A 652 -8.72 47.74 2.32
N VAL A 653 -8.59 46.72 3.17
CA VAL A 653 -9.26 45.42 3.07
C VAL A 653 -10.11 45.22 4.33
N GLU A 654 -11.40 45.01 4.14
CA GLU A 654 -12.34 44.63 5.18
C GLU A 654 -12.39 43.11 5.28
N THR A 655 -12.05 42.55 6.44
CA THR A 655 -12.40 41.17 6.81
C THR A 655 -13.89 41.12 7.14
N THR A 656 -14.66 40.37 6.35
CA THR A 656 -16.11 40.22 6.49
C THR A 656 -16.50 39.01 7.36
N ALA A 657 -15.63 38.00 7.45
CA ALA A 657 -15.78 36.83 8.30
C ALA A 657 -14.39 36.26 8.65
N GLY A 658 -14.26 35.61 9.81
CA GLY A 658 -13.01 35.02 10.28
C GLY A 658 -12.08 36.01 11.01
N PRO A 659 -10.85 35.56 11.35
CA PRO A 659 -9.85 36.41 12.01
C PRO A 659 -9.32 37.51 11.07
N VAL A 660 -8.87 38.64 11.63
CA VAL A 660 -8.16 39.65 10.82
C VAL A 660 -6.86 39.07 10.26
N TRP A 661 -6.39 39.60 9.12
CA TRP A 661 -5.14 39.18 8.51
C TRP A 661 -3.95 39.46 9.43
N THR A 662 -2.91 38.65 9.32
CA THR A 662 -1.69 38.83 10.11
C THR A 662 -1.01 40.18 9.84
N THR A 663 -0.29 40.68 10.84
CA THR A 663 0.55 41.87 10.77
C THR A 663 2.00 41.58 11.19
N ALA A 664 2.34 40.31 11.45
CA ALA A 664 3.69 39.93 11.82
C ALA A 664 4.64 40.10 10.63
N ALA A 665 5.87 40.57 10.86
CA ALA A 665 6.75 40.99 9.78
C ALA A 665 7.36 39.81 8.99
N ASP A 666 7.51 38.67 9.66
CA ASP A 666 7.97 37.39 9.12
C ASP A 666 6.96 36.71 8.18
N ASP A 667 5.68 37.10 8.29
CA ASP A 667 4.62 36.63 7.43
C ASP A 667 4.64 37.23 6.01
N PHE A 668 5.53 38.19 5.73
CA PHE A 668 5.61 38.83 4.42
C PHE A 668 6.90 38.47 3.68
N PRO A 669 6.85 38.36 2.34
CA PRO A 669 5.73 38.69 1.45
C PRO A 669 4.91 37.47 0.99
N PHE A 670 3.63 37.68 0.66
CA PHE A 670 2.77 36.65 0.04
C PHE A 670 1.93 37.23 -1.11
N HIS A 671 1.19 36.40 -1.83
CA HIS A 671 0.36 36.83 -2.96
C HIS A 671 -1.13 36.69 -2.65
N ILE A 672 -1.92 37.63 -3.15
CA ILE A 672 -3.39 37.62 -3.05
C ILE A 672 -4.03 37.78 -4.43
N LEU A 673 -5.25 37.30 -4.57
CA LEU A 673 -6.17 37.69 -5.64
C LEU A 673 -7.07 38.81 -5.13
N VAL A 674 -7.10 39.93 -5.85
CA VAL A 674 -8.00 41.06 -5.58
C VAL A 674 -8.87 41.26 -6.81
N GLY A 675 -10.14 40.87 -6.73
CA GLY A 675 -11.05 40.89 -7.88
C GLY A 675 -10.53 40.09 -9.09
N GLY A 676 -9.87 38.96 -8.84
CA GLY A 676 -9.26 38.11 -9.87
C GLY A 676 -7.85 38.54 -10.33
N VAL A 677 -7.30 39.61 -9.76
CA VAL A 677 -5.95 40.10 -10.11
C VAL A 677 -4.95 39.65 -9.07
N LYS A 678 -3.91 38.92 -9.50
CA LYS A 678 -2.79 38.53 -8.62
C LYS A 678 -1.90 39.73 -8.30
N VAL A 679 -1.65 39.97 -7.02
CA VAL A 679 -0.71 41.00 -6.55
C VAL A 679 0.09 40.50 -5.34
N ARG A 680 1.34 40.93 -5.21
CA ARG A 680 2.21 40.60 -4.07
C ARG A 680 2.02 41.61 -2.94
N VAL A 681 1.73 41.13 -1.75
CA VAL A 681 1.63 41.87 -0.49
C VAL A 681 2.98 41.85 0.22
N THR A 682 3.46 43.02 0.63
CA THR A 682 4.76 43.22 1.30
C THR A 682 4.61 43.64 2.76
N GLY A 683 3.40 43.94 3.21
CA GLY A 683 3.10 44.23 4.61
C GLY A 683 1.63 44.58 4.83
N ILE A 684 1.10 44.30 6.02
CA ILE A 684 -0.24 44.71 6.45
C ILE A 684 -0.14 45.46 7.77
N THR A 685 -0.93 46.52 7.92
CA THR A 685 -1.02 47.31 9.16
C THR A 685 -2.46 47.43 9.63
N GLY A 686 -2.63 47.50 10.96
CA GLY A 686 -3.93 47.62 11.63
C GLY A 686 -4.28 46.36 12.44
N ALA A 687 -4.68 46.55 13.71
CA ALA A 687 -5.04 45.47 14.63
C ALA A 687 -6.54 45.11 14.58
N ALA A 688 -7.32 45.75 13.71
CA ALA A 688 -8.74 45.51 13.52
C ALA A 688 -9.12 45.76 12.05
N SER A 689 -10.21 45.14 11.58
CA SER A 689 -10.77 45.38 10.26
C SER A 689 -11.39 46.79 10.17
N PRO A 690 -11.21 47.54 9.06
CA PRO A 690 -10.41 47.19 7.89
C PRO A 690 -8.89 47.40 8.11
N GLN A 691 -8.07 46.53 7.52
CA GLN A 691 -6.61 46.60 7.56
C GLN A 691 -6.05 47.22 6.28
N THR A 692 -4.88 47.87 6.36
CA THR A 692 -4.21 48.47 5.20
C THR A 692 -3.14 47.55 4.66
N PHE A 693 -3.31 47.11 3.42
CA PHE A 693 -2.37 46.25 2.70
C PHE A 693 -1.38 47.13 1.94
N THR A 694 -0.10 46.80 2.01
CA THR A 694 0.98 47.34 1.17
C THR A 694 1.34 46.30 0.13
N THR A 695 1.34 46.69 -1.14
CA THR A 695 1.50 45.77 -2.27
C THR A 695 2.47 46.29 -3.31
N ASP A 696 2.93 45.39 -4.18
CA ASP A 696 3.47 45.79 -5.49
C ASP A 696 2.41 46.61 -6.27
N PRO A 697 2.82 47.47 -7.21
CA PRO A 697 1.89 48.32 -7.96
C PRO A 697 0.80 47.50 -8.66
N MET A 698 -0.46 47.85 -8.40
CA MET A 698 -1.61 47.16 -9.01
C MET A 698 -1.56 47.25 -10.55
N PRO A 699 -1.60 46.11 -11.28
CA PRO A 699 -1.45 46.11 -12.73
C PRO A 699 -2.70 46.65 -13.45
N ILE A 700 -3.87 46.53 -12.83
CA ILE A 700 -5.14 47.08 -13.32
C ILE A 700 -5.96 47.66 -12.17
N ALA A 701 -6.96 48.48 -12.49
CA ALA A 701 -7.91 48.98 -11.49
C ALA A 701 -8.92 47.90 -11.09
N VAL A 702 -9.24 47.81 -9.81
CA VAL A 702 -10.18 46.83 -9.25
C VAL A 702 -11.35 47.55 -8.55
N PRO A 703 -12.62 47.18 -8.80
CA PRO A 703 -13.77 47.81 -8.17
C PRO A 703 -13.81 47.74 -6.63
N ILE A 704 -14.67 48.57 -6.03
CA ILE A 704 -15.04 48.47 -4.61
C ILE A 704 -15.77 47.14 -4.33
N HIS A 705 -15.57 46.59 -3.13
CA HIS A 705 -16.13 45.30 -2.69
C HIS A 705 -15.68 44.11 -3.53
N SER A 706 -14.60 44.22 -4.27
CA SER A 706 -13.97 43.07 -4.91
C SER A 706 -13.39 42.15 -3.85
N GLN A 707 -13.63 40.85 -4.02
CA GLN A 707 -13.17 39.80 -3.13
C GLN A 707 -11.64 39.79 -3.04
N VAL A 708 -11.12 39.60 -1.84
CA VAL A 708 -9.69 39.52 -1.53
C VAL A 708 -9.42 38.15 -0.91
N GLU A 709 -8.58 37.37 -1.56
CA GLU A 709 -8.30 35.98 -1.21
C GLU A 709 -6.80 35.71 -1.32
N VAL A 710 -6.29 34.71 -0.59
CA VAL A 710 -4.92 34.26 -0.81
C VAL A 710 -4.84 33.70 -2.23
N TRP A 711 -3.82 34.10 -3.00
CA TRP A 711 -3.68 33.59 -4.37
C TRP A 711 -3.32 32.11 -4.29
N GLN A 712 -4.23 31.25 -4.78
CA GLN A 712 -4.15 29.80 -4.72
C GLN A 712 -3.94 29.31 -3.28
N PRO A 713 -5.02 29.17 -2.46
CA PRO A 713 -4.88 28.62 -1.12
C PRO A 713 -4.19 27.26 -1.23
N PRO A 714 -3.02 27.11 -0.58
CA PRO A 714 -2.19 25.95 -0.79
C PRO A 714 -2.79 24.72 -0.14
N VAL A 715 -2.48 23.55 -0.69
CA VAL A 715 -2.97 22.28 -0.17
C VAL A 715 -2.16 21.88 1.06
N LEU A 716 -2.85 21.61 2.16
CA LEU A 716 -2.27 20.99 3.35
C LEU A 716 -1.69 19.62 2.97
N ARG A 717 -0.60 19.23 3.63
CA ARG A 717 0.00 17.90 3.48
C ARG A 717 -1.08 16.81 3.61
N LEU A 718 -1.05 15.81 2.71
CA LEU A 718 -1.93 14.64 2.75
C LEU A 718 -1.72 13.77 3.99
#